data_AF-A0A2N2FME8-F1
#
_entry.id   AF-A0A2N2FME8-F1
#
_cell.length_a   1.000
_cell.length_b   1.000
_cell.length_c   1.000
_cell.angle_alpha   90.00
_cell.angle_beta   90.00
_cell.angle_gamma   90.00
#
_symmetry.space_group_name_H-M   'P 1'
#
loop_
_entity.id
_entity.type
_entity.pdbx_description
1 polymer ?
#
loop_
_entity_poly.entity_id
_entity_poly.type
_entity_poly.pdbx_seq_one_letter_code
_entity_poly.pdbx_strand_id
1 'polypeptide(L)'
;IPENKKRIVSQADKDVLKIQRQYMDGLITDGERYNKVVDIWAQATEKIASEMMKDISTEEATSADGKKRKIESFNPIYMMADSGARGSGQQLRQLAGMRGLMAKPSGEIIETPITANFREGLTVLQYFISTHGARKGLADTALKTANSGYLTRRLVDVAQDCIITEHDCETVDGVYVSALMEGGEIIETAGERVLGRVALQEIKDPFTGEVIVKANEDIDEALVEKIDHAGIERVKIRSVLTCRSKHGVCAKCYGRDLAHGHLVNIGEAVGIVAAQSIGEPGTQLTMRTFHIGGTAKFDEHSTLEAHHDGMIKFVNLNTVKTREGDLVVMKRHGEIHVLDEQKRSRGKYTVSYGAHLKVDDNSSIKKGQLIAEWDPFSIPILAEVDGTVKFDDITEGKTMQEQVDEVTGLSRKIIVEFKGGDLRPRVSIKDSKGKTAKIPDSNAVARYLLSVGVNLVVSEGDQVKAGDIIAKIPRETTKTKDITGGLPRVAELFEARKPKDFAIISEISGVVSYGKDAKGKRKIIVTPEVGEEKEYLIAKGKHISVQEGDQVIPGDALMSGVNNPHDLLSIKGEKELARYLVDEVQEVYRLQGVKINDKHMEVIVRQMLRRVKVMDPGDTTFLADEKIERYRFQEENDKVIAQGGRPAIGEPMLLGITKASLSTQSFISAASFQETTKVLTEAALSGKTDYLRGLKENVIMGRLITAGTGLVMYRKLGIKPAEDDVQANAE
;
A
#
# COMPACT_ATOMS: atom_id res chain seq x y z
N ILE A 1 37.28 -3.81 11.52
CA ILE A 1 36.36 -4.17 12.62
C ILE A 1 36.42 -3.00 13.58
N PRO A 2 35.28 -2.38 13.93
CA PRO A 2 35.28 -1.23 14.85
C PRO A 2 35.81 -1.65 16.21
N GLU A 3 36.71 -0.85 16.80
CA GLU A 3 37.23 -1.14 18.14
C GLU A 3 36.12 -1.09 19.20
N ASN A 4 35.16 -0.19 18.99
CA ASN A 4 34.03 0.04 19.89
C ASN A 4 32.95 -1.05 19.84
N LYS A 5 33.05 -1.98 18.88
CA LYS A 5 32.09 -3.09 18.71
C LYS A 5 31.83 -3.82 20.03
N LYS A 6 32.90 -4.15 20.77
CA LYS A 6 32.79 -4.88 22.06
C LYS A 6 31.94 -4.10 23.06
N ARG A 7 32.11 -2.78 23.13
CA ARG A 7 31.34 -1.91 24.03
C ARG A 7 29.87 -1.88 23.65
N ILE A 8 29.55 -1.78 22.36
CA ILE A 8 28.17 -1.77 21.87
C ILE A 8 27.47 -3.11 22.18
N VAL A 9 28.13 -4.23 21.92
CA VAL A 9 27.57 -5.56 22.22
C VAL A 9 27.35 -5.72 23.73
N SER A 10 28.33 -5.37 24.57
CA SER A 10 28.17 -5.44 26.03
C SER A 10 27.07 -4.51 26.57
N GLN A 11 26.83 -3.36 25.91
CA GLN A 11 25.73 -2.48 26.27
C GLN A 11 24.38 -3.10 25.89
N ALA A 12 24.26 -3.65 24.69
CA ALA A 12 23.06 -4.36 24.24
C ALA A 12 22.73 -5.55 25.15
N ASP A 13 23.73 -6.35 25.55
CA ASP A 13 23.54 -7.46 26.51
C ASP A 13 23.00 -6.97 27.86
N LYS A 14 23.54 -5.84 28.38
CA LYS A 14 23.03 -5.24 29.62
C LYS A 14 21.59 -4.75 29.48
N ASP A 15 21.24 -4.18 28.34
CA ASP A 15 19.89 -3.68 28.10
C ASP A 15 18.90 -4.84 27.93
N VAL A 16 19.27 -5.92 27.24
CA VAL A 16 18.50 -7.18 27.19
C VAL A 16 18.29 -7.76 28.59
N LEU A 17 19.32 -7.77 29.44
CA LEU A 17 19.19 -8.22 30.83
C LEU A 17 18.22 -7.35 31.64
N LYS A 18 18.18 -6.03 31.41
CA LYS A 18 17.16 -5.16 32.04
C LYS A 18 15.76 -5.51 31.58
N ILE A 19 15.56 -5.75 30.29
CA ILE A 19 14.26 -6.15 29.73
C ILE A 19 13.84 -7.53 30.28
N GLN A 20 14.78 -8.47 30.40
CA GLN A 20 14.50 -9.76 31.05
C GLN A 20 14.13 -9.60 32.53
N ARG A 21 14.78 -8.70 33.26
CA ARG A 21 14.37 -8.38 34.65
C ARG A 21 12.99 -7.75 34.69
N GLN A 22 12.69 -6.79 33.81
CA GLN A 22 11.36 -6.20 33.71
C GLN A 22 10.29 -7.26 33.41
N TYR A 23 10.63 -8.28 32.60
CA TYR A 23 9.75 -9.42 32.39
C TYR A 23 9.61 -10.27 33.65
N MET A 24 10.68 -10.61 34.35
CA MET A 24 10.59 -11.37 35.61
C MET A 24 9.87 -10.62 36.73
N ASP A 25 10.02 -9.30 36.79
CA ASP A 25 9.28 -8.40 37.68
C ASP A 25 7.84 -8.16 37.17
N GLY A 26 7.54 -8.64 35.96
CA GLY A 26 6.23 -8.67 35.31
C GLY A 26 5.71 -7.32 34.78
N LEU A 27 6.59 -6.34 34.63
CA LEU A 27 6.27 -5.03 34.03
C LEU A 27 5.92 -5.11 32.54
N ILE A 28 6.34 -6.17 31.84
CA ILE A 28 6.14 -6.35 30.38
C ILE A 28 5.66 -7.78 30.04
N THR A 29 5.07 -7.94 28.85
CA THR A 29 4.66 -9.26 28.32
C THR A 29 5.80 -10.04 27.67
N ASP A 30 5.68 -11.36 27.51
CA ASP A 30 6.69 -12.15 26.79
C ASP A 30 6.77 -11.73 25.30
N GLY A 31 5.65 -11.39 24.69
CA GLY A 31 5.61 -10.84 23.33
C GLY A 31 6.32 -9.49 23.23
N GLU A 32 6.05 -8.57 24.17
CA GLU A 32 6.75 -7.28 24.27
C GLU A 32 8.23 -7.46 24.58
N ARG A 33 8.59 -8.40 25.47
CA ARG A 33 9.97 -8.78 25.78
C ARG A 33 10.67 -9.22 24.51
N TYR A 34 10.09 -10.17 23.77
CA TYR A 34 10.62 -10.66 22.52
C TYR A 34 10.84 -9.52 21.51
N ASN A 35 9.83 -8.67 21.28
CA ASN A 35 9.93 -7.54 20.36
C ASN A 35 11.01 -6.53 20.78
N LYS A 36 11.06 -6.15 22.07
CA LYS A 36 12.07 -5.24 22.60
C LYS A 36 13.48 -5.82 22.51
N VAL A 37 13.65 -7.12 22.75
CA VAL A 37 14.96 -7.79 22.61
C VAL A 37 15.41 -7.77 21.14
N VAL A 38 14.51 -8.09 20.21
CA VAL A 38 14.77 -8.01 18.77
C VAL A 38 15.13 -6.58 18.35
N ASP A 39 14.41 -5.57 18.82
CA ASP A 39 14.69 -4.15 18.54
C ASP A 39 16.06 -3.70 19.08
N ILE A 40 16.39 -4.01 20.34
CA ILE A 40 17.71 -3.70 20.92
C ILE A 40 18.84 -4.27 20.05
N TRP A 41 18.71 -5.53 19.62
CA TRP A 41 19.71 -6.16 18.76
C TRP A 41 19.75 -5.59 17.35
N ALA A 42 18.60 -5.20 16.78
CA ALA A 42 18.53 -4.53 15.49
C ALA A 42 19.24 -3.17 15.55
N GLN A 43 18.96 -2.35 16.57
CA GLN A 43 19.61 -1.06 16.80
C GLN A 43 21.11 -1.22 17.07
N ALA A 44 21.53 -2.22 17.85
CA ALA A 44 22.94 -2.51 18.08
C ALA A 44 23.65 -2.88 16.77
N THR A 45 23.00 -3.68 15.92
CA THR A 45 23.51 -4.07 14.61
C THR A 45 23.69 -2.86 13.70
N GLU A 46 22.73 -1.93 13.70
CA GLU A 46 22.80 -0.70 12.89
C GLU A 46 23.86 0.29 13.41
N LYS A 47 23.96 0.46 14.73
CA LYS A 47 25.03 1.26 15.35
C LYS A 47 26.41 0.74 14.96
N ILE A 48 26.63 -0.57 15.04
CA ILE A 48 27.89 -1.20 14.62
C ILE A 48 28.14 -1.02 13.12
N ALA A 49 27.10 -1.10 12.29
CA ALA A 49 27.21 -0.86 10.84
C ALA A 49 27.63 0.58 10.53
N SER A 50 26.99 1.56 11.17
CA SER A 50 27.28 2.98 10.97
C SER A 50 28.69 3.35 11.42
N GLU A 51 29.16 2.80 12.55
CA GLU A 51 30.52 3.03 13.05
C GLU A 51 31.56 2.35 12.16
N MET A 52 31.29 1.12 11.72
CA MET A 52 32.14 0.42 10.76
C MET A 52 32.27 1.18 9.44
N MET A 53 31.17 1.74 8.91
CA MET A 53 31.21 2.53 7.69
C MET A 53 32.00 3.83 7.88
N LYS A 54 31.84 4.52 9.01
CA LYS A 54 32.65 5.71 9.34
C LYS A 54 34.14 5.37 9.41
N ASP A 55 34.49 4.32 10.16
CA ASP A 55 35.88 3.91 10.35
C ASP A 55 36.54 3.45 9.05
N ILE A 56 35.81 2.73 8.18
CA ILE A 56 36.37 2.22 6.92
C ILE A 56 36.45 3.31 5.84
N SER A 57 35.64 4.37 5.93
CA SER A 57 35.57 5.46 4.94
C SER A 57 36.70 6.48 5.05
N THR A 58 37.37 6.58 6.20
CA THR A 58 38.43 7.57 6.43
C THR A 58 39.77 6.91 6.75
N GLU A 59 40.84 7.44 6.18
CA GLU A 59 42.22 7.01 6.48
C GLU A 59 43.07 8.23 6.86
N GLU A 60 43.99 8.07 7.83
CA GLU A 60 44.95 9.13 8.17
C GLU A 60 46.15 9.07 7.24
N ALA A 61 46.27 10.03 6.32
CA ALA A 61 47.45 10.18 5.49
C ALA A 61 48.34 11.31 6.00
N THR A 62 49.66 11.09 5.96
CA THR A 62 50.64 12.14 6.26
C THR A 62 50.85 12.96 5.00
N SER A 63 50.49 14.25 5.05
CA SER A 63 50.74 15.18 3.95
C SER A 63 52.25 15.46 3.80
N ALA A 64 52.69 15.96 2.65
CA ALA A 64 54.09 16.34 2.38
C ALA A 64 54.67 17.32 3.43
N ASP A 65 53.81 18.09 4.10
CA ASP A 65 54.16 19.02 5.19
C ASP A 65 54.28 18.36 6.58
N GLY A 66 54.24 17.02 6.68
CA GLY A 66 54.31 16.28 7.95
C GLY A 66 53.03 16.36 8.81
N LYS A 67 51.99 17.04 8.34
CA LYS A 67 50.68 17.11 9.02
C LYS A 67 49.80 15.94 8.62
N LYS A 68 49.25 15.23 9.62
CA LYS A 68 48.22 14.22 9.42
C LYS A 68 46.92 14.86 8.95
N ARG A 69 46.37 14.41 7.83
CA ARG A 69 45.04 14.79 7.35
C ARG A 69 44.20 13.52 7.17
N LYS A 70 42.92 13.62 7.52
CA LYS A 70 41.97 12.57 7.17
C LYS A 70 41.64 12.69 5.69
N ILE A 71 41.95 11.64 4.94
CA ILE A 71 41.55 11.50 3.55
C ILE A 71 40.48 10.42 3.45
N GLU A 72 39.78 10.40 2.33
CA GLU A 72 38.92 9.29 1.99
C GLU A 72 39.76 8.01 1.82
N SER A 73 39.25 6.92 2.37
CA SER A 73 39.95 5.65 2.47
C SER A 73 40.06 4.96 1.12
N PHE A 74 41.27 4.48 0.78
CA PHE A 74 41.51 3.67 -0.41
C PHE A 74 41.36 2.17 -0.14
N ASN A 75 40.61 1.79 0.91
CA ASN A 75 40.33 0.39 1.20
C ASN A 75 39.56 -0.25 0.04
N PRO A 76 40.07 -1.33 -0.60
CA PRO A 76 39.42 -1.94 -1.75
C PRO A 76 37.98 -2.37 -1.51
N ILE A 77 37.64 -2.84 -0.30
CA ILE A 77 36.27 -3.28 0.03
C ILE A 77 35.33 -2.09 0.16
N TYR A 78 35.80 -0.98 0.73
CA TYR A 78 35.05 0.27 0.79
C TYR A 78 34.86 0.84 -0.62
N MET A 79 35.93 0.95 -1.40
CA MET A 79 35.88 1.44 -2.78
C MET A 79 34.90 0.63 -3.64
N MET A 80 34.85 -0.70 -3.51
CA MET A 80 33.89 -1.54 -4.25
C MET A 80 32.43 -1.27 -3.89
N ALA A 81 32.15 -0.95 -2.62
CA ALA A 81 30.79 -0.66 -2.15
C ALA A 81 30.39 0.79 -2.44
N ASP A 82 31.29 1.75 -2.24
CA ASP A 82 31.06 3.18 -2.46
C ASP A 82 30.92 3.50 -3.96
N SER A 83 31.76 2.91 -4.80
CA SER A 83 31.62 3.00 -6.27
C SER A 83 30.36 2.32 -6.82
N GLY A 84 29.64 1.54 -6.01
CA GLY A 84 28.51 0.74 -6.44
C GLY A 84 28.87 -0.43 -7.37
N ALA A 85 30.17 -0.72 -7.58
CA ALA A 85 30.62 -1.77 -8.48
C ALA A 85 30.13 -3.16 -8.02
N ARG A 86 30.34 -3.50 -6.74
CA ARG A 86 29.81 -4.71 -6.11
C ARG A 86 29.95 -4.62 -4.60
N GLY A 87 28.87 -4.84 -3.89
CA GLY A 87 28.87 -4.76 -2.43
C GLY A 87 27.76 -3.83 -1.95
N SER A 88 27.18 -4.14 -0.80
CA SER A 88 26.29 -3.22 -0.10
C SER A 88 26.79 -3.00 1.33
N GLY A 89 26.36 -1.91 1.97
CA GLY A 89 26.63 -1.67 3.39
C GLY A 89 26.22 -2.86 4.28
N GLN A 90 25.14 -3.57 3.92
CA GLN A 90 24.70 -4.79 4.60
C GLN A 90 25.69 -5.96 4.44
N GLN A 91 26.29 -6.14 3.27
CA GLN A 91 27.30 -7.18 3.04
C GLN A 91 28.61 -6.85 3.77
N LEU A 92 29.04 -5.59 3.72
CA LEU A 92 30.16 -5.06 4.50
C LEU A 92 29.96 -5.30 6.01
N ARG A 93 28.73 -5.05 6.50
CA ARG A 93 28.36 -5.28 7.90
C ARG A 93 28.59 -6.73 8.32
N GLN A 94 28.21 -7.69 7.48
CA GLN A 94 28.44 -9.12 7.77
C GLN A 94 29.93 -9.51 7.74
N LEU A 95 30.74 -8.81 6.94
CA LEU A 95 32.19 -9.08 6.84
C LEU A 95 32.98 -8.55 8.03
N ALA A 96 32.71 -7.31 8.46
CA ALA A 96 33.56 -6.58 9.41
C ALA A 96 32.84 -6.03 10.66
N GLY A 97 31.51 -6.01 10.66
CA GLY A 97 30.68 -5.55 11.79
C GLY A 97 30.20 -6.74 12.62
N MET A 98 28.95 -7.14 12.39
CA MET A 98 28.33 -8.34 12.95
C MET A 98 27.32 -8.90 11.94
N ARG A 99 27.05 -10.21 11.99
CA ARG A 99 26.05 -10.83 11.10
C ARG A 99 24.62 -10.47 11.50
N GLY A 100 24.34 -10.33 12.80
CA GLY A 100 23.06 -9.84 13.32
C GLY A 100 22.00 -10.92 13.52
N LEU A 101 20.73 -10.51 13.49
CA LEU A 101 19.56 -11.36 13.74
C LEU A 101 19.20 -12.21 12.53
N MET A 102 18.82 -13.47 12.77
CA MET A 102 18.45 -14.44 11.74
C MET A 102 16.97 -14.85 11.81
N ALA A 103 16.35 -15.13 10.67
CA ALA A 103 14.97 -15.65 10.63
C ALA A 103 14.92 -17.19 10.66
N LYS A 104 13.95 -17.73 11.39
CA LYS A 104 13.56 -19.15 11.35
C LYS A 104 12.85 -19.47 10.02
N PRO A 105 12.72 -20.74 9.65
CA PRO A 105 11.90 -21.14 8.51
C PRO A 105 10.44 -20.68 8.60
N SER A 106 9.89 -20.56 9.82
CA SER A 106 8.56 -20.02 10.08
C SER A 106 8.40 -18.53 9.74
N GLY A 107 9.51 -17.79 9.60
CA GLY A 107 9.53 -16.33 9.42
C GLY A 107 9.76 -15.55 10.72
N GLU A 108 9.67 -16.19 11.89
CA GLU A 108 10.00 -15.55 13.17
C GLU A 108 11.50 -15.24 13.27
N ILE A 109 11.85 -14.14 13.93
CA ILE A 109 13.24 -13.78 14.19
C ILE A 109 13.76 -14.59 15.39
N ILE A 110 15.01 -15.03 15.33
CA ILE A 110 15.67 -15.70 16.44
C ILE A 110 16.20 -14.62 17.38
N GLU A 111 15.79 -14.66 18.65
CA GLU A 111 16.17 -13.66 19.67
C GLU A 111 17.67 -13.64 19.98
N THR A 112 18.39 -14.74 19.68
CA THR A 112 19.83 -14.86 19.84
C THR A 112 20.56 -14.45 18.55
N PRO A 113 21.22 -13.28 18.51
CA PRO A 113 21.91 -12.81 17.31
C PRO A 113 23.26 -13.48 17.13
N ILE A 114 23.79 -13.38 15.91
CA ILE A 114 25.17 -13.72 15.60
C ILE A 114 26.03 -12.46 15.76
N THR A 115 26.68 -12.33 16.92
CA THR A 115 27.57 -11.20 17.27
C THR A 115 28.89 -11.23 16.52
N ALA A 116 29.31 -12.40 16.04
CA ALA A 116 30.50 -12.57 15.22
C ALA A 116 30.31 -12.05 13.78
N ASN A 117 31.41 -11.72 13.13
CA ASN A 117 31.47 -11.44 11.69
C ASN A 117 32.31 -12.50 10.96
N PHE A 118 32.31 -12.47 9.62
CA PHE A 118 33.05 -13.46 8.83
C PHE A 118 34.58 -13.40 9.03
N ARG A 119 35.13 -12.24 9.38
CA ARG A 119 36.57 -12.10 9.68
C ARG A 119 36.93 -12.72 11.03
N GLU A 120 36.05 -12.67 12.02
CA GLU A 120 36.22 -13.29 13.34
C GLU A 120 35.95 -14.81 13.31
N GLY A 121 35.15 -15.27 12.35
CA GLY A 121 34.71 -16.66 12.24
C GLY A 121 33.43 -16.93 13.04
N LEU A 122 32.70 -17.97 12.64
CA LEU A 122 31.43 -18.36 13.27
C LEU A 122 31.62 -19.62 14.12
N THR A 123 30.97 -19.68 15.29
CA THR A 123 30.89 -20.92 16.06
C THR A 123 29.96 -21.93 15.38
N VAL A 124 30.05 -23.22 15.76
CA VAL A 124 29.20 -24.28 15.19
C VAL A 124 27.70 -23.94 15.33
N LEU A 125 27.29 -23.43 16.49
CA LEU A 125 25.91 -23.05 16.74
C LEU A 125 25.48 -21.84 15.88
N GLN A 126 26.31 -20.79 15.79
CA GLN A 126 26.01 -19.62 14.97
C GLN A 126 25.93 -19.97 13.48
N TYR A 127 26.84 -20.83 13.01
CA TYR A 127 26.80 -21.35 11.64
C TYR A 127 25.52 -22.14 11.39
N PHE A 128 25.15 -23.07 12.29
CA PHE A 128 23.93 -23.85 12.18
C PHE A 128 22.66 -22.97 12.14
N ILE A 129 22.56 -21.99 13.03
CA ILE A 129 21.45 -21.01 13.03
C ILE A 129 21.36 -20.29 11.69
N SER A 130 22.50 -19.85 11.14
CA SER A 130 22.54 -19.17 9.85
C SER A 130 22.13 -20.08 8.68
N THR A 131 22.27 -21.41 8.78
CA THR A 131 21.93 -22.32 7.68
C THR A 131 20.42 -22.42 7.44
N HIS A 132 19.59 -22.23 8.47
CA HIS A 132 18.14 -22.25 8.33
C HIS A 132 17.64 -21.12 7.41
N GLY A 133 18.09 -19.88 7.66
CA GLY A 133 17.74 -18.72 6.84
C GLY A 133 18.24 -18.87 5.40
N ALA A 134 19.50 -19.31 5.23
CA ALA A 134 20.10 -19.50 3.91
C ALA A 134 19.37 -20.58 3.08
N ARG A 135 19.04 -21.73 3.69
CA ARG A 135 18.32 -22.82 3.01
C ARG A 135 16.90 -22.41 2.62
N LYS A 136 16.19 -21.68 3.50
CA LYS A 136 14.87 -21.14 3.17
C LYS A 136 14.96 -20.18 2.00
N GLY A 137 15.90 -19.23 2.02
CA GLY A 137 16.10 -18.28 0.91
C GLY A 137 16.38 -18.96 -0.43
N LEU A 138 17.21 -20.00 -0.44
CA LEU A 138 17.48 -20.83 -1.62
C LEU A 138 16.24 -21.55 -2.13
N ALA A 139 15.49 -22.21 -1.25
CA ALA A 139 14.27 -22.93 -1.61
C ALA A 139 13.19 -21.98 -2.13
N ASP A 140 13.00 -20.84 -1.47
CA ASP A 140 12.05 -19.80 -1.89
C ASP A 140 12.44 -19.23 -3.25
N THR A 141 13.72 -18.97 -3.50
CA THR A 141 14.19 -18.51 -4.82
C THR A 141 13.83 -19.51 -5.91
N ALA A 142 14.11 -20.80 -5.69
CA ALA A 142 13.82 -21.86 -6.66
C ALA A 142 12.31 -22.02 -6.93
N LEU A 143 11.47 -21.95 -5.89
CA LEU A 143 10.02 -22.14 -6.03
C LEU A 143 9.30 -20.89 -6.54
N LYS A 144 9.65 -19.70 -6.04
CA LYS A 144 8.93 -18.46 -6.36
C LYS A 144 9.24 -17.92 -7.75
N THR A 145 10.39 -18.28 -8.33
CA THR A 145 10.73 -17.95 -9.73
C THR A 145 9.67 -18.47 -10.70
N ALA A 146 9.16 -19.69 -10.49
CA ALA A 146 8.12 -20.27 -11.34
C ALA A 146 6.81 -19.47 -11.27
N ASN A 147 6.42 -19.01 -10.06
CA ASN A 147 5.22 -18.18 -9.88
C ASN A 147 5.35 -16.83 -10.59
N SER A 148 6.52 -16.20 -10.55
CA SER A 148 6.79 -14.95 -11.26
C SER A 148 6.72 -15.13 -12.77
N GLY A 149 7.43 -16.13 -13.32
CA GLY A 149 7.39 -16.41 -14.76
C GLY A 149 5.98 -16.73 -15.25
N TYR A 150 5.20 -17.44 -14.44
CA TYR A 150 3.80 -17.72 -14.74
C TYR A 150 2.91 -16.46 -14.69
N LEU A 151 3.13 -15.55 -13.74
CA LEU A 151 2.47 -14.24 -13.72
C LEU A 151 2.82 -13.41 -14.97
N THR A 152 4.10 -13.35 -15.36
CA THR A 152 4.54 -12.65 -16.58
C THR A 152 3.82 -13.17 -17.82
N ARG A 153 3.71 -14.50 -17.96
CA ARG A 153 2.94 -15.12 -19.04
C ARG A 153 1.49 -14.63 -19.04
N ARG A 154 0.81 -14.66 -17.90
CA ARG A 154 -0.59 -14.18 -17.77
C ARG A 154 -0.74 -12.70 -18.12
N LEU A 155 0.20 -11.87 -17.71
CA LEU A 155 0.20 -10.44 -18.01
C LEU A 155 0.31 -10.21 -19.53
N VAL A 156 1.22 -10.92 -20.21
CA VAL A 156 1.36 -10.84 -21.67
C VAL A 156 0.07 -11.28 -22.36
N ASP A 157 -0.54 -12.37 -21.91
CA ASP A 157 -1.77 -12.91 -22.51
C ASP A 157 -2.96 -11.94 -22.44
N VAL A 158 -3.05 -11.15 -21.37
CA VAL A 158 -4.08 -10.12 -21.21
C VAL A 158 -3.74 -8.84 -21.96
N ALA A 159 -2.46 -8.45 -21.96
CA ALA A 159 -2.04 -7.14 -22.45
C ALA A 159 -1.71 -7.10 -23.94
N GLN A 160 -1.49 -8.23 -24.60
CA GLN A 160 -1.02 -8.30 -26.01
C GLN A 160 -1.86 -7.50 -27.01
N ASP A 161 -3.16 -7.28 -26.76
CA ASP A 161 -4.04 -6.53 -27.65
C ASP A 161 -3.88 -4.99 -27.49
N CYS A 162 -3.10 -4.55 -26.50
CA CYS A 162 -2.77 -3.13 -26.30
C CYS A 162 -1.62 -2.70 -27.22
N ILE A 163 -1.99 -2.09 -28.34
CA ILE A 163 -1.06 -1.52 -29.32
C ILE A 163 -1.40 -0.04 -29.49
N ILE A 164 -0.41 0.80 -29.82
CA ILE A 164 -0.69 2.20 -30.19
C ILE A 164 -1.28 2.24 -31.60
N THR A 165 -2.55 2.62 -31.71
CA THR A 165 -3.29 2.57 -32.99
C THR A 165 -3.49 3.94 -33.62
N GLU A 166 -3.57 4.99 -32.81
CA GLU A 166 -3.82 6.36 -33.26
C GLU A 166 -3.00 7.37 -32.44
N HIS A 167 -2.89 8.60 -32.95
CA HIS A 167 -2.10 9.63 -32.29
C HIS A 167 -2.83 10.26 -31.09
N ASP A 168 -4.10 10.62 -31.27
CA ASP A 168 -4.92 11.29 -30.25
C ASP A 168 -6.35 10.75 -30.31
N CYS A 169 -6.93 10.37 -29.16
CA CYS A 169 -8.33 9.96 -29.05
C CYS A 169 -9.26 11.10 -28.57
N GLU A 170 -8.73 12.32 -28.44
CA GLU A 170 -9.45 13.54 -28.06
C GLU A 170 -10.23 13.44 -26.73
N THR A 171 -9.80 12.52 -25.86
CA THR A 171 -10.41 12.39 -24.54
C THR A 171 -10.19 13.67 -23.73
N VAL A 172 -11.28 14.24 -23.22
CA VAL A 172 -11.30 15.33 -22.24
C VAL A 172 -11.16 14.83 -20.81
N ASP A 173 -11.07 13.50 -20.65
CA ASP A 173 -11.02 12.85 -19.36
C ASP A 173 -9.61 12.36 -19.02
N GLY A 174 -9.23 12.50 -17.75
CA GLY A 174 -7.89 12.18 -17.26
C GLY A 174 -7.87 11.77 -15.80
N VAL A 175 -6.68 11.45 -15.32
CA VAL A 175 -6.44 10.96 -13.96
C VAL A 175 -5.60 11.98 -13.22
N TYR A 176 -5.91 12.19 -11.93
CA TYR A 176 -5.07 12.96 -11.03
C TYR A 176 -4.00 12.06 -10.43
N VAL A 177 -2.74 12.37 -10.74
CA VAL A 177 -1.57 11.74 -10.12
C VAL A 177 -1.05 12.67 -9.05
N SER A 178 -0.74 12.13 -7.87
CA SER A 178 -0.12 12.85 -6.76
C SER A 178 1.13 12.12 -6.30
N ALA A 179 1.94 12.81 -5.49
CA ALA A 179 3.07 12.19 -4.80
C ALA A 179 2.63 10.93 -4.04
N LEU A 180 3.49 9.91 -4.05
CA LEU A 180 3.29 8.69 -3.28
C LEU A 180 3.86 8.92 -1.87
N MET A 181 2.99 8.85 -0.86
CA MET A 181 3.35 9.07 0.53
C MET A 181 3.18 7.77 1.33
N GLU A 182 4.17 7.39 2.13
CA GLU A 182 4.08 6.29 3.10
C GLU A 182 4.54 6.80 4.46
N GLY A 183 3.73 6.64 5.51
CA GLY A 183 4.10 7.04 6.87
C GLY A 183 4.38 8.54 7.08
N GLY A 184 4.03 9.40 6.12
CA GLY A 184 4.36 10.83 6.11
C GLY A 184 5.62 11.21 5.33
N GLU A 185 6.38 10.22 4.83
CA GLU A 185 7.50 10.44 3.93
C GLU A 185 7.04 10.44 2.46
N ILE A 186 7.57 11.36 1.66
CA ILE A 186 7.38 11.35 0.20
C ILE A 186 8.37 10.34 -0.39
N ILE A 187 7.85 9.18 -0.82
CA ILE A 187 8.65 8.16 -1.53
C ILE A 187 8.98 8.65 -2.94
N GLU A 188 7.97 9.24 -3.60
CA GLU A 188 8.08 9.69 -4.99
C GLU A 188 7.32 11.00 -5.16
N THR A 189 7.98 12.01 -5.73
CA THR A 189 7.37 13.30 -6.00
C THR A 189 6.30 13.19 -7.09
N ALA A 190 5.38 14.16 -7.13
CA ALA A 190 4.39 14.22 -8.20
C ALA A 190 5.08 14.34 -9.57
N GLY A 191 6.19 15.12 -9.65
CA GLY A 191 7.02 15.27 -10.84
C GLY A 191 7.61 13.95 -11.35
N GLU A 192 8.26 13.15 -10.49
CA GLU A 192 8.83 11.85 -10.87
C GLU A 192 7.76 10.91 -11.47
N ARG A 193 6.56 10.87 -10.89
CA ARG A 193 5.46 10.01 -11.38
C ARG A 193 4.90 10.45 -12.73
N VAL A 194 4.86 11.76 -13.01
CA VAL A 194 4.32 12.28 -14.28
C VAL A 194 5.34 12.33 -15.41
N LEU A 195 6.60 11.96 -15.17
CA LEU A 195 7.65 11.92 -16.19
C LEU A 195 7.22 11.09 -17.41
N GLY A 196 7.33 11.70 -18.60
CA GLY A 196 6.97 11.08 -19.87
C GLY A 196 5.46 10.88 -20.06
N ARG A 197 4.62 11.56 -19.28
CA ARG A 197 3.17 11.65 -19.49
C ARG A 197 2.79 12.92 -20.23
N VAL A 198 1.56 12.99 -20.68
CA VAL A 198 1.01 14.18 -21.36
C VAL A 198 0.04 14.89 -20.43
N ALA A 199 0.23 16.19 -20.23
CA ALA A 199 -0.67 17.00 -19.43
C ALA A 199 -2.04 17.14 -20.12
N LEU A 200 -3.13 16.93 -19.39
CA LEU A 200 -4.47 17.14 -19.96
C LEU A 200 -4.87 18.62 -19.93
N GLN A 201 -4.48 19.33 -18.88
CA GLN A 201 -4.76 20.74 -18.66
C GLN A 201 -3.46 21.52 -18.46
N GLU A 202 -3.52 22.83 -18.66
CA GLU A 202 -2.39 23.72 -18.35
C GLU A 202 -2.02 23.59 -16.87
N ILE A 203 -0.76 23.28 -16.60
CA ILE A 203 -0.22 23.24 -15.25
C ILE A 203 0.36 24.62 -14.99
N LYS A 204 -0.24 25.34 -14.03
CA LYS A 204 0.19 26.67 -13.62
C LYS A 204 0.86 26.59 -12.27
N ASP A 205 1.88 27.42 -12.07
CA ASP A 205 2.39 27.69 -10.74
C ASP A 205 1.26 28.34 -9.90
N PRO A 206 0.88 27.77 -8.75
CA PRO A 206 -0.17 28.30 -7.90
C PRO A 206 0.04 29.75 -7.42
N PHE A 207 1.30 30.23 -7.41
CA PHE A 207 1.68 31.52 -6.84
C PHE A 207 1.96 32.57 -7.90
N THR A 208 2.75 32.25 -8.91
CA THR A 208 3.09 33.20 -9.99
C THR A 208 2.02 33.27 -11.07
N GLY A 209 1.19 32.22 -11.18
CA GLY A 209 0.23 32.05 -12.28
C GLY A 209 0.88 31.76 -13.63
N GLU A 210 2.21 31.59 -13.67
CA GLU A 210 2.95 31.23 -14.88
C GLU A 210 2.59 29.82 -15.32
N VAL A 211 2.39 29.63 -16.63
CA VAL A 211 2.13 28.31 -17.21
C VAL A 211 3.44 27.54 -17.29
N ILE A 212 3.56 26.48 -16.49
CA ILE A 212 4.73 25.59 -16.48
C ILE A 212 4.65 24.61 -17.65
N VAL A 213 3.48 24.00 -17.87
CA VAL A 213 3.22 23.01 -18.92
C VAL A 213 1.91 23.34 -19.62
N LYS A 214 1.90 23.35 -20.95
CA LYS A 214 0.69 23.58 -21.75
C LYS A 214 -0.18 22.33 -21.80
N ALA A 215 -1.46 22.52 -22.11
CA ALA A 215 -2.35 21.39 -22.35
C ALA A 215 -1.86 20.56 -23.56
N ASN A 216 -1.89 19.23 -23.43
CA ASN A 216 -1.39 18.25 -24.40
C ASN A 216 0.12 18.29 -24.69
N GLU A 217 0.91 18.94 -23.85
CA GLU A 217 2.37 18.89 -23.90
C GLU A 217 2.90 17.67 -23.12
N ASP A 218 3.96 17.05 -23.62
CA ASP A 218 4.67 15.97 -22.95
C ASP A 218 5.58 16.53 -21.84
N ILE A 219 5.60 15.82 -20.72
CA ILE A 219 6.31 16.23 -19.51
C ILE A 219 7.72 15.62 -19.52
N ASP A 220 8.70 16.45 -19.84
CA ASP A 220 10.13 16.11 -19.81
C ASP A 220 10.79 16.41 -18.46
N GLU A 221 12.02 15.92 -18.28
CA GLU A 221 12.81 16.05 -17.05
C GLU A 221 12.95 17.51 -16.59
N ALA A 222 13.12 18.45 -17.52
CA ALA A 222 13.20 19.88 -17.21
C ALA A 222 11.87 20.47 -16.73
N LEU A 223 10.73 19.94 -17.20
CA LEU A 223 9.41 20.34 -16.74
C LEU A 223 9.08 19.71 -15.39
N VAL A 224 9.54 18.48 -15.14
CA VAL A 224 9.44 17.80 -13.84
C VAL A 224 10.10 18.61 -12.74
N GLU A 225 11.34 19.08 -12.94
CA GLU A 225 12.03 19.93 -11.95
C GLU A 225 11.23 21.21 -11.64
N LYS A 226 10.61 21.83 -12.64
CA LYS A 226 9.75 23.01 -12.43
C LYS A 226 8.49 22.68 -11.66
N ILE A 227 7.84 21.55 -11.94
CA ILE A 227 6.65 21.08 -11.21
C ILE A 227 6.98 20.82 -9.74
N ASP A 228 8.12 20.19 -9.47
CA ASP A 228 8.57 19.90 -8.10
C ASP A 228 8.99 21.19 -7.36
N HIS A 229 9.66 22.13 -8.03
CA HIS A 229 9.97 23.45 -7.47
C HIS A 229 8.73 24.28 -7.16
N ALA A 230 7.69 24.19 -7.99
CA ALA A 230 6.41 24.86 -7.77
C ALA A 230 5.60 24.23 -6.61
N GLY A 231 6.01 23.05 -6.11
CA GLY A 231 5.35 22.37 -4.99
C GLY A 231 3.95 21.87 -5.34
N ILE A 232 3.72 21.45 -6.59
CA ILE A 232 2.41 21.00 -7.05
C ILE A 232 2.13 19.59 -6.52
N GLU A 233 1.11 19.45 -5.67
CA GLU A 233 0.76 18.18 -5.04
C GLU A 233 0.09 17.17 -6.00
N ARG A 234 -0.71 17.68 -6.95
CA ARG A 234 -1.47 16.85 -7.88
C ARG A 234 -1.50 17.43 -9.29
N VAL A 235 -1.34 16.55 -10.27
CA VAL A 235 -1.32 16.90 -11.70
C VAL A 235 -2.35 16.08 -12.44
N LYS A 236 -3.12 16.74 -13.32
CA LYS A 236 -4.11 16.07 -14.17
C LYS A 236 -3.47 15.66 -15.50
N ILE A 237 -3.28 14.36 -15.68
CA ILE A 237 -2.64 13.79 -16.87
C ILE A 237 -3.62 13.03 -17.75
N ARG A 238 -3.25 12.85 -19.01
CA ARG A 238 -3.84 11.83 -19.88
C ARG A 238 -3.33 10.46 -19.42
N SER A 239 -4.23 9.48 -19.36
CA SER A 239 -3.91 8.13 -18.91
C SER A 239 -4.41 7.11 -19.93
N VAL A 240 -3.77 5.94 -19.93
CA VAL A 240 -4.23 4.78 -20.70
C VAL A 240 -5.63 4.36 -20.24
N LEU A 241 -5.98 4.58 -18.98
CA LEU A 241 -7.28 4.22 -18.40
C LEU A 241 -8.44 5.02 -19.03
N THR A 242 -8.24 6.32 -19.30
CA THR A 242 -9.28 7.22 -19.83
C THR A 242 -9.26 7.33 -21.35
N CYS A 243 -8.45 6.52 -22.03
CA CYS A 243 -8.34 6.51 -23.49
C CYS A 243 -9.63 5.97 -24.14
N ARG A 244 -10.18 6.75 -25.08
CA ARG A 244 -11.41 6.43 -25.84
C ARG A 244 -11.17 5.64 -27.12
N SER A 245 -9.93 5.24 -27.40
CA SER A 245 -9.62 4.47 -28.60
C SER A 245 -10.37 3.12 -28.61
N LYS A 246 -11.03 2.81 -29.74
CA LYS A 246 -11.82 1.58 -29.92
C LYS A 246 -10.96 0.32 -29.83
N HIS A 247 -9.77 0.39 -30.44
CA HIS A 247 -8.81 -0.71 -30.49
C HIS A 247 -7.45 -0.16 -30.06
N GLY A 248 -6.84 -0.79 -29.05
CA GLY A 248 -5.56 -0.34 -28.51
C GLY A 248 -5.66 0.96 -27.69
N VAL A 249 -4.65 1.81 -27.83
CA VAL A 249 -4.46 3.03 -27.05
C VAL A 249 -3.92 4.15 -27.95
N CYS A 250 -4.23 5.41 -27.61
CA CYS A 250 -3.72 6.59 -28.29
C CYS A 250 -2.30 6.96 -27.85
N ALA A 251 -1.45 7.48 -28.74
CA ALA A 251 -0.08 7.87 -28.42
C ALA A 251 -0.01 8.91 -27.29
N LYS A 252 -0.86 9.96 -27.33
CA LYS A 252 -0.91 10.98 -26.26
C LYS A 252 -1.40 10.45 -24.90
N CYS A 253 -2.18 9.38 -24.89
CA CYS A 253 -2.72 8.77 -23.67
C CYS A 253 -1.66 7.94 -22.95
N TYR A 254 -0.76 7.32 -23.72
CA TYR A 254 0.37 6.58 -23.22
C TYR A 254 1.55 7.50 -22.87
N GLY A 255 1.84 8.46 -23.76
CA GLY A 255 2.93 9.43 -23.63
C GLY A 255 4.24 8.94 -24.26
N ARG A 256 5.34 9.24 -23.60
CA ARG A 256 6.72 8.98 -24.05
C ARG A 256 7.08 7.51 -23.92
N ASP A 257 7.76 6.97 -24.92
CA ASP A 257 8.45 5.69 -24.82
C ASP A 257 9.69 5.89 -23.94
N LEU A 258 9.77 5.13 -22.84
CA LEU A 258 10.86 5.23 -21.87
C LEU A 258 12.16 4.59 -22.36
N ALA A 259 12.12 3.75 -23.40
CA ALA A 259 13.31 3.13 -23.96
C ALA A 259 14.07 4.08 -24.90
N HIS A 260 13.34 4.81 -25.74
CA HIS A 260 13.93 5.69 -26.77
C HIS A 260 13.84 7.18 -26.43
N GLY A 261 12.99 7.56 -25.47
CA GLY A 261 12.88 8.94 -25.02
C GLY A 261 12.19 9.88 -26.01
N HIS A 262 11.33 9.38 -26.89
CA HIS A 262 10.44 10.20 -27.73
C HIS A 262 8.98 9.78 -27.52
N LEU A 263 8.02 10.56 -28.04
CA LEU A 263 6.61 10.17 -28.02
C LEU A 263 6.43 8.79 -28.67
N VAL A 264 5.58 7.93 -28.08
CA VAL A 264 5.43 6.55 -28.55
C VAL A 264 4.97 6.49 -30.01
N ASN A 265 5.58 5.58 -30.78
CA ASN A 265 5.26 5.39 -32.18
C ASN A 265 3.94 4.64 -32.38
N ILE A 266 3.26 4.95 -33.48
CA ILE A 266 2.11 4.19 -33.92
C ILE A 266 2.56 2.78 -34.32
N GLY A 267 1.88 1.77 -33.78
CA GLY A 267 2.19 0.35 -33.94
C GLY A 267 3.01 -0.25 -32.82
N GLU A 268 3.45 0.53 -31.84
CA GLU A 268 4.21 0.01 -30.70
C GLU A 268 3.35 -0.92 -29.84
N ALA A 269 3.89 -2.10 -29.48
CA ALA A 269 3.20 -3.13 -28.71
C ALA A 269 3.30 -2.86 -27.20
N VAL A 270 2.75 -1.72 -26.77
CA VAL A 270 2.86 -1.22 -25.37
C VAL A 270 2.33 -2.20 -24.32
N GLY A 271 1.41 -3.08 -24.68
CA GLY A 271 0.93 -4.16 -23.83
C GLY A 271 2.00 -5.18 -23.45
N ILE A 272 2.80 -5.62 -24.42
CA ILE A 272 3.90 -6.56 -24.19
C ILE A 272 4.99 -5.87 -23.37
N VAL A 273 5.32 -4.62 -23.70
CA VAL A 273 6.29 -3.81 -22.95
C VAL A 273 5.84 -3.70 -21.49
N ALA A 274 4.58 -3.33 -21.24
CA ALA A 274 4.04 -3.23 -19.89
C ALA A 274 4.10 -4.55 -19.11
N ALA A 275 3.71 -5.67 -19.73
CA ALA A 275 3.78 -6.97 -19.09
C ALA A 275 5.22 -7.38 -18.73
N GLN A 276 6.18 -7.10 -19.61
CA GLN A 276 7.60 -7.38 -19.37
C GLN A 276 8.19 -6.47 -18.30
N SER A 277 7.89 -5.17 -18.33
CA SER A 277 8.33 -4.20 -17.32
C SER A 277 7.84 -4.51 -15.90
N ILE A 278 6.75 -5.28 -15.76
CA ILE A 278 6.25 -5.77 -14.47
C ILE A 278 6.85 -7.14 -14.14
N GLY A 279 6.83 -8.07 -15.09
CA GLY A 279 7.18 -9.47 -14.88
C GLY A 279 8.67 -9.77 -14.76
N GLU A 280 9.51 -9.06 -15.52
CA GLU A 280 10.97 -9.25 -15.47
C GLU A 280 11.53 -8.79 -14.11
N PRO A 281 11.21 -7.58 -13.62
CA PRO A 281 11.64 -7.19 -12.28
C PRO A 281 11.02 -8.06 -11.21
N GLY A 282 9.76 -8.49 -11.35
CA GLY A 282 9.11 -9.43 -10.43
C GLY A 282 9.91 -10.72 -10.25
N THR A 283 10.53 -11.22 -11.33
CA THR A 283 11.39 -12.40 -11.29
C THR A 283 12.73 -12.08 -10.65
N GLN A 284 13.32 -10.92 -10.97
CA GLN A 284 14.53 -10.45 -10.32
C GLN A 284 14.36 -10.30 -8.80
N LEU A 285 13.21 -9.82 -8.33
CA LEU A 285 12.91 -9.69 -6.90
C LEU A 285 13.04 -11.04 -6.19
N THR A 286 12.46 -12.09 -6.77
CA THR A 286 12.56 -13.44 -6.21
C THR A 286 14.01 -13.95 -6.19
N MET A 287 14.82 -13.61 -7.19
CA MET A 287 16.23 -14.01 -7.26
C MET A 287 17.16 -13.19 -6.35
N ARG A 288 16.94 -11.88 -6.20
CA ARG A 288 17.78 -10.99 -5.37
C ARG A 288 17.64 -11.30 -3.88
N THR A 289 16.51 -11.87 -3.47
CA THR A 289 16.26 -12.32 -2.09
C THR A 289 17.32 -13.32 -1.60
N PHE A 290 17.99 -14.05 -2.50
CA PHE A 290 19.11 -14.93 -2.20
C PHE A 290 20.22 -14.27 -1.35
N HIS A 291 20.49 -12.98 -1.56
CA HIS A 291 21.59 -12.27 -0.89
C HIS A 291 21.20 -11.69 0.48
N ILE A 292 19.90 -11.61 0.76
CA ILE A 292 19.34 -11.06 2.01
C ILE A 292 18.84 -12.19 2.92
N GLY A 293 18.57 -13.38 2.35
CA GLY A 293 18.05 -14.59 2.98
C GLY A 293 18.84 -15.05 4.20
N GLY A 294 18.57 -14.43 5.33
CA GLY A 294 19.29 -14.62 6.58
C GLY A 294 19.10 -13.42 7.49
N THR A 295 19.36 -12.19 7.03
CA THR A 295 19.30 -10.98 7.87
C THR A 295 17.94 -10.32 7.82
N ALA A 296 17.24 -10.27 8.96
CA ALA A 296 16.01 -9.50 9.08
C ALA A 296 16.32 -8.01 9.28
N LYS A 297 15.59 -7.14 8.57
CA LYS A 297 15.52 -5.71 8.87
C LYS A 297 14.15 -5.44 9.52
N PHE A 298 14.16 -4.77 10.65
CA PHE A 298 12.96 -4.37 11.37
C PHE A 298 12.90 -2.85 11.24
N ASP A 299 12.07 -2.35 10.32
CA ASP A 299 11.79 -0.92 10.20
C ASP A 299 10.32 -0.74 10.66
N GLU A 300 10.12 -0.46 11.94
CA GLU A 300 8.86 0.12 12.42
C GLU A 300 9.15 1.55 12.87
N HIS A 301 8.57 2.52 12.18
CA HIS A 301 8.66 3.92 12.54
C HIS A 301 7.69 4.18 13.69
N SER A 302 8.23 4.43 14.89
CA SER A 302 7.50 4.88 16.07
C SER A 302 7.54 6.40 16.24
N THR A 303 8.25 7.10 15.36
CA THR A 303 8.50 8.53 15.43
C THR A 303 8.09 9.23 14.14
N LEU A 304 7.60 10.46 14.28
CA LEU A 304 7.31 11.39 13.20
C LEU A 304 8.27 12.58 13.32
N GLU A 305 9.03 12.86 12.27
CA GLU A 305 9.99 13.98 12.21
C GLU A 305 9.59 15.02 11.16
N ALA A 306 9.95 16.28 11.40
CA ALA A 306 9.68 17.37 10.45
C ALA A 306 10.59 17.31 9.23
N HIS A 307 10.04 17.34 8.02
CA HIS A 307 10.83 17.38 6.77
C HIS A 307 11.14 18.79 6.28
N HIS A 308 10.34 19.77 6.72
CA HIS A 308 10.45 21.16 6.33
C HIS A 308 10.58 22.04 7.56
N ASP A 309 11.36 23.11 7.41
CA ASP A 309 11.34 24.20 8.36
C ASP A 309 10.02 24.96 8.23
N GLY A 310 9.44 25.38 9.36
CA GLY A 310 8.19 26.12 9.34
C GLY A 310 7.55 26.27 10.71
N MET A 311 6.28 26.66 10.71
CA MET A 311 5.41 26.80 11.87
C MET A 311 4.36 25.70 11.82
N ILE A 312 4.25 24.93 12.90
CA ILE A 312 3.25 23.87 12.99
C ILE A 312 1.87 24.47 13.24
N LYS A 313 0.86 23.96 12.53
CA LYS A 313 -0.54 24.25 12.78
C LYS A 313 -1.35 22.96 12.91
N PHE A 314 -2.10 22.84 13.99
CA PHE A 314 -3.00 21.72 14.22
C PHE A 314 -4.32 21.92 13.45
N VAL A 315 -4.73 20.91 12.69
CA VAL A 315 -5.97 20.89 11.91
C VAL A 315 -6.79 19.68 12.32
N ASN A 316 -8.00 19.92 12.86
CA ASN A 316 -8.91 18.89 13.37
C ASN A 316 -8.28 17.93 14.41
N LEU A 317 -7.29 18.42 15.15
CA LEU A 317 -6.53 17.65 16.13
C LEU A 317 -6.90 18.14 17.54
N ASN A 318 -7.44 17.23 18.37
CA ASN A 318 -7.71 17.49 19.77
C ASN A 318 -6.61 16.84 20.60
N THR A 319 -6.01 17.61 21.52
CA THR A 319 -4.91 17.14 22.39
C THR A 319 -5.27 17.32 23.85
N VAL A 320 -4.73 16.43 24.69
CA VAL A 320 -4.85 16.50 26.15
C VAL A 320 -3.46 16.39 26.75
N LYS A 321 -3.19 17.15 27.82
CA LYS A 321 -1.93 17.07 28.57
C LYS A 321 -2.01 15.93 29.59
N THR A 322 -1.05 15.01 29.53
CA THR A 322 -0.89 13.94 30.52
C THR A 322 -0.27 14.46 31.82
N ARG A 323 -0.20 13.60 32.84
CA ARG A 323 0.48 13.89 34.12
C ARG A 323 1.95 14.26 33.94
N GLU A 324 2.59 13.75 32.89
CA GLU A 324 4.02 13.94 32.60
C GLU A 324 4.28 15.22 31.77
N GLY A 325 3.22 15.93 31.37
CA GLY A 325 3.30 17.18 30.60
C GLY A 325 3.33 16.99 29.09
N ASP A 326 3.35 15.75 28.60
CA ASP A 326 3.25 15.44 27.16
C ASP A 326 1.82 15.66 26.64
N LEU A 327 1.71 16.14 25.40
CA LEU A 327 0.44 16.29 24.68
C LEU A 327 0.09 14.97 23.99
N VAL A 328 -1.09 14.41 24.24
CA VAL A 328 -1.54 13.17 23.61
C VAL A 328 -2.72 13.43 22.69
N VAL A 329 -2.69 12.83 21.48
CA VAL A 329 -3.72 12.99 20.46
C VAL A 329 -4.94 12.15 20.75
N MET A 330 -6.11 12.79 20.84
CA MET A 330 -7.38 12.16 21.20
C MET A 330 -8.33 11.92 20.02
N LYS A 331 -8.06 12.48 18.84
CA LYS A 331 -8.84 12.23 17.62
C LYS A 331 -8.09 11.34 16.65
N ARG A 332 -8.84 10.50 15.92
CA ARG A 332 -8.28 9.57 14.90
C ARG A 332 -7.91 10.26 13.57
N HIS A 333 -8.54 11.38 13.25
CA HIS A 333 -8.38 12.09 11.96
C HIS A 333 -7.73 13.48 12.13
N GLY A 334 -6.69 13.55 12.97
CA GLY A 334 -5.97 14.79 13.22
C GLY A 334 -4.79 14.98 12.26
N GLU A 335 -4.63 16.20 11.76
CA GLU A 335 -3.55 16.58 10.85
C GLU A 335 -2.67 17.67 11.46
N ILE A 336 -1.39 17.61 11.18
CA ILE A 336 -0.39 18.63 11.51
C ILE A 336 0.12 19.20 10.20
N HIS A 337 -0.10 20.50 9.98
CA HIS A 337 0.39 21.21 8.80
C HIS A 337 1.63 22.00 9.19
N VAL A 338 2.71 21.90 8.42
CA VAL A 338 3.91 22.74 8.58
C VAL A 338 3.80 23.89 7.59
N LEU A 339 3.64 25.10 8.12
CA LEU A 339 3.47 26.34 7.38
C LEU A 339 4.79 27.09 7.23
N ASP A 340 5.07 27.66 6.07
CA ASP A 340 6.22 28.54 5.87
C ASP A 340 5.96 29.96 6.45
N GLU A 341 6.97 30.85 6.44
CA GLU A 341 6.85 32.26 6.90
C GLU A 341 5.71 33.03 6.21
N GLN A 342 5.35 32.62 5.00
CA GLN A 342 4.22 33.16 4.21
C GLN A 342 2.89 32.44 4.45
N LYS A 343 2.76 31.62 5.52
CA LYS A 343 1.60 30.74 5.81
C LYS A 343 1.30 29.68 4.75
N ARG A 344 2.30 29.27 3.96
CA ARG A 344 2.17 28.22 2.94
C ARG A 344 2.29 26.84 3.59
N SER A 345 1.32 25.94 3.41
CA SER A 345 1.51 24.54 3.84
C SER A 345 2.59 23.89 2.98
N ARG A 346 3.71 23.53 3.59
CA ARG A 346 4.81 22.79 2.96
C ARG A 346 4.76 21.29 3.26
N GLY A 347 4.12 20.89 4.34
CA GLY A 347 3.98 19.50 4.72
C GLY A 347 2.69 19.26 5.48
N LYS A 348 1.99 18.18 5.13
CA LYS A 348 0.80 17.72 5.83
C LYS A 348 1.08 16.33 6.39
N TYR A 349 1.02 16.23 7.71
CA TYR A 349 1.29 15.01 8.46
C TYR A 349 0.02 14.51 9.13
N THR A 350 -0.36 13.27 8.87
CA THR A 350 -1.45 12.61 9.59
C THR A 350 -0.90 12.02 10.89
N VAL A 351 -1.57 12.29 12.02
CA VAL A 351 -1.10 11.80 13.33
C VAL A 351 -2.03 10.70 13.84
N SER A 352 -1.41 9.63 14.35
CA SER A 352 -2.14 8.49 14.92
C SER A 352 -2.77 8.85 16.27
N TYR A 353 -3.94 8.23 16.56
CA TYR A 353 -4.57 8.31 17.87
C TYR A 353 -3.65 7.75 18.96
N GLY A 354 -3.51 8.52 20.05
CA GLY A 354 -2.64 8.19 21.16
C GLY A 354 -1.15 8.44 20.93
N ALA A 355 -0.78 9.11 19.84
CA ALA A 355 0.58 9.62 19.70
C ALA A 355 0.86 10.74 20.71
N HIS A 356 2.06 10.71 21.29
CA HIS A 356 2.62 11.74 22.15
C HIS A 356 3.30 12.81 21.28
N LEU A 357 2.75 14.01 21.28
CA LEU A 357 3.31 15.17 20.60
C LEU A 357 4.37 15.84 21.48
N LYS A 358 5.52 16.12 20.87
CA LYS A 358 6.64 16.84 21.49
C LYS A 358 6.67 18.32 21.12
N VAL A 359 5.66 18.77 20.37
CA VAL A 359 5.56 20.11 19.80
C VAL A 359 4.19 20.70 20.10
N ASP A 360 4.14 22.00 20.36
CA ASP A 360 2.92 22.76 20.61
C ASP A 360 2.36 23.37 19.31
N ASP A 361 1.07 23.74 19.31
CA ASP A 361 0.43 24.45 18.21
C ASP A 361 1.08 25.84 18.00
N ASN A 362 1.35 26.20 16.75
CA ASN A 362 2.07 27.41 16.32
C ASN A 362 3.55 27.48 16.75
N SER A 363 4.16 26.37 17.15
CA SER A 363 5.61 26.30 17.40
C SER A 363 6.40 26.32 16.08
N SER A 364 7.59 26.95 16.11
CA SER A 364 8.54 26.90 14.99
C SER A 364 9.36 25.61 15.08
N ILE A 365 9.46 24.91 13.95
CA ILE A 365 10.16 23.64 13.82
C ILE A 365 11.27 23.71 12.78
N LYS A 366 12.35 22.99 13.04
CA LYS A 366 13.43 22.75 12.10
C LYS A 366 13.34 21.36 11.48
N LYS A 367 13.85 21.21 10.26
CA LYS A 367 14.00 19.93 9.59
C LYS A 367 14.77 18.95 10.48
N GLY A 368 14.22 17.75 10.66
CA GLY A 368 14.73 16.66 11.50
C GLY A 368 14.31 16.73 12.97
N GLN A 369 13.46 17.69 13.37
CA GLN A 369 12.94 17.74 14.73
C GLN A 369 11.77 16.78 14.91
N LEU A 370 11.74 16.08 16.05
CA LEU A 370 10.69 15.14 16.42
C LEU A 370 9.36 15.87 16.69
N ILE A 371 8.31 15.48 15.96
CA ILE A 371 6.94 16.00 16.08
C ILE A 371 6.13 15.11 17.03
N ALA A 372 6.11 13.80 16.78
CA ALA A 372 5.27 12.84 17.50
C ALA A 372 5.99 11.51 17.72
N GLU A 373 5.65 10.82 18.81
CA GLU A 373 6.08 9.45 19.09
C GLU A 373 4.89 8.58 19.51
N TRP A 374 4.87 7.29 19.16
CA TRP A 374 3.83 6.34 19.59
C TRP A 374 4.39 4.93 19.76
N ASP A 375 3.63 4.08 20.47
CA ASP A 375 3.94 2.66 20.57
C ASP A 375 3.54 1.95 19.26
N PRO A 376 4.48 1.32 18.52
CA PRO A 376 4.16 0.65 17.27
C PRO A 376 3.43 -0.69 17.48
N PHE A 377 3.57 -1.31 18.66
CA PHE A 377 3.07 -2.67 18.93
C PHE A 377 1.66 -2.68 19.53
N SER A 378 1.16 -1.53 20.00
CA SER A 378 -0.17 -1.46 20.61
C SER A 378 -0.88 -0.16 20.28
N ILE A 379 -2.20 -0.25 20.05
CA ILE A 379 -3.06 0.93 19.96
C ILE A 379 -3.60 1.18 21.38
N PRO A 380 -3.22 2.26 22.06
CA PRO A 380 -3.77 2.57 23.38
C PRO A 380 -5.24 3.01 23.23
N ILE A 381 -6.06 2.68 24.21
CA ILE A 381 -7.40 3.25 24.44
C ILE A 381 -7.25 4.22 25.60
N LEU A 382 -7.47 5.51 25.35
CA LEU A 382 -7.18 6.58 26.30
C LEU A 382 -8.46 7.09 26.97
N ALA A 383 -8.32 7.52 28.22
CA ALA A 383 -9.35 8.26 28.94
C ALA A 383 -9.45 9.69 28.38
N GLU A 384 -10.65 10.15 28.07
CA GLU A 384 -10.91 11.52 27.59
C GLU A 384 -11.26 12.49 28.71
N VAL A 385 -11.63 11.96 29.87
CA VAL A 385 -12.12 12.72 31.01
C VAL A 385 -11.55 12.16 32.29
N ASP A 386 -11.39 13.04 33.27
CA ASP A 386 -11.03 12.66 34.62
C ASP A 386 -12.19 11.94 35.30
N GLY A 387 -11.88 10.89 36.06
CA GLY A 387 -12.90 10.20 36.85
C GLY A 387 -12.49 8.83 37.35
N THR A 388 -13.49 8.08 37.79
CA THR A 388 -13.31 6.72 38.33
C THR A 388 -13.73 5.69 37.30
N VAL A 389 -12.88 4.70 37.07
CA VAL A 389 -13.12 3.59 36.15
C VAL A 389 -14.22 2.69 36.71
N LYS A 390 -15.22 2.39 35.88
CA LYS A 390 -16.21 1.34 36.14
C LYS A 390 -16.26 0.34 34.99
N PHE A 391 -16.36 -0.93 35.35
CA PHE A 391 -16.56 -2.02 34.42
C PHE A 391 -18.05 -2.29 34.22
N ASP A 392 -18.50 -2.35 32.97
CA ASP A 392 -19.83 -2.83 32.62
C ASP A 392 -19.68 -4.02 31.64
N ASP A 393 -20.36 -5.13 31.95
CA ASP A 393 -20.29 -6.40 31.20
C ASP A 393 -18.87 -7.03 31.11
N ILE A 394 -17.95 -6.63 31.99
CA ILE A 394 -16.62 -7.25 32.17
C ILE A 394 -16.69 -8.12 33.43
N THR A 395 -16.80 -9.43 33.23
CA THR A 395 -16.89 -10.44 34.29
C THR A 395 -15.85 -11.52 34.05
N GLU A 396 -15.10 -11.82 35.09
CA GLU A 396 -14.05 -12.84 35.07
C GLU A 396 -14.63 -14.23 34.73
N GLY A 397 -13.93 -14.97 33.87
CA GLY A 397 -14.31 -16.29 33.37
C GLY A 397 -15.37 -16.30 32.25
N LYS A 398 -16.05 -15.17 31.97
CA LYS A 398 -17.03 -15.06 30.88
C LYS A 398 -16.61 -14.12 29.75
N THR A 399 -16.33 -12.86 30.08
CA THR A 399 -15.96 -11.81 29.11
C THR A 399 -14.51 -11.37 29.28
N MET A 400 -13.95 -11.59 30.47
CA MET A 400 -12.56 -11.35 30.78
C MET A 400 -11.94 -12.65 31.31
N GLN A 401 -10.74 -12.98 30.86
CA GLN A 401 -9.94 -14.05 31.43
C GLN A 401 -8.68 -13.43 32.02
N GLU A 402 -8.37 -13.78 33.27
CA GLU A 402 -7.05 -13.54 33.83
C GLU A 402 -6.11 -14.62 33.29
N GLN A 403 -5.27 -14.22 32.33
CA GLN A 403 -4.20 -15.06 31.85
C GLN A 403 -3.00 -14.85 32.76
N VAL A 404 -2.70 -15.87 33.56
CA VAL A 404 -1.48 -15.90 34.36
C VAL A 404 -0.34 -16.31 33.45
N ASP A 405 0.69 -15.49 33.42
CA ASP A 405 1.91 -15.77 32.70
C ASP A 405 2.70 -16.84 33.49
N GLU A 406 2.91 -18.03 32.90
CA GLU A 406 3.49 -19.20 33.57
C GLU A 406 4.90 -18.94 34.16
N VAL A 407 5.62 -17.95 33.62
CA VAL A 407 6.99 -17.62 34.04
C VAL A 407 7.01 -16.56 35.13
N THR A 408 6.17 -15.53 35.01
CA THR A 408 6.22 -14.34 35.88
C THR A 408 5.21 -14.42 37.03
N GLY A 409 4.21 -15.28 36.91
CA GLY A 409 3.13 -15.42 37.89
C GLY A 409 2.18 -14.22 37.93
N LEU A 410 2.37 -13.19 37.10
CA LEU A 410 1.45 -12.07 37.00
C LEU A 410 0.23 -12.42 36.17
N SER A 411 -0.94 -11.97 36.65
CA SER A 411 -2.19 -12.08 35.90
C SER A 411 -2.39 -10.87 34.99
N ARG A 412 -2.77 -11.14 33.74
CA ARG A 412 -3.20 -10.12 32.78
C ARG A 412 -4.67 -10.30 32.47
N LYS A 413 -5.40 -9.20 32.47
CA LYS A 413 -6.84 -9.18 32.18
C LYS A 413 -7.05 -9.02 30.68
N ILE A 414 -7.41 -10.10 30.00
CA ILE A 414 -7.64 -10.11 28.56
C ILE A 414 -9.14 -10.30 28.29
N ILE A 415 -9.70 -9.49 27.40
CA ILE A 415 -11.08 -9.71 26.95
C ILE A 415 -11.11 -10.92 26.02
N VAL A 416 -11.85 -11.96 26.40
CA VAL A 416 -11.95 -13.21 25.66
C VAL A 416 -13.27 -13.30 24.89
N GLU A 417 -13.33 -14.23 23.94
CA GLU A 417 -14.57 -14.48 23.20
C GLU A 417 -15.66 -14.99 24.16
N PHE A 418 -16.74 -14.24 24.27
CA PHE A 418 -17.85 -14.55 25.17
C PHE A 418 -19.02 -15.18 24.43
N LYS A 419 -19.52 -16.31 24.97
CA LYS A 419 -20.70 -16.99 24.48
C LYS A 419 -21.95 -16.38 25.11
N GLY A 420 -22.46 -15.30 24.52
CA GLY A 420 -23.69 -14.62 24.97
C GLY A 420 -24.05 -13.48 24.03
N GLY A 421 -25.31 -13.42 23.57
CA GLY A 421 -25.75 -12.46 22.55
C GLY A 421 -25.72 -10.99 22.99
N ASP A 422 -25.76 -10.73 24.29
CA ASP A 422 -26.09 -9.42 24.87
C ASP A 422 -24.98 -8.77 25.72
N LEU A 423 -23.85 -9.47 25.94
CA LEU A 423 -22.74 -8.92 26.73
C LEU A 423 -21.92 -7.93 25.88
N ARG A 424 -21.72 -6.72 26.39
CA ARG A 424 -20.97 -5.65 25.70
C ARG A 424 -19.88 -5.11 26.63
N PRO A 425 -18.74 -5.83 26.75
CA PRO A 425 -17.67 -5.44 27.68
C PRO A 425 -17.23 -4.02 27.36
N ARG A 426 -17.36 -3.14 28.35
CA ARG A 426 -17.04 -1.73 28.20
C ARG A 426 -16.50 -1.16 29.50
N VAL A 427 -15.64 -0.17 29.34
CA VAL A 427 -15.14 0.66 30.45
C VAL A 427 -15.87 2.00 30.39
N SER A 428 -16.47 2.40 31.51
CA SER A 428 -17.11 3.70 31.64
C SER A 428 -16.41 4.54 32.70
N ILE A 429 -16.16 5.82 32.39
CA ILE A 429 -15.55 6.74 33.36
C ILE A 429 -16.66 7.48 34.09
N LYS A 430 -16.66 7.44 35.42
CA LYS A 430 -17.63 8.10 36.27
C LYS A 430 -17.08 9.39 36.87
N ASP A 431 -17.89 10.44 36.84
CA ASP A 431 -17.64 11.67 37.59
C ASP A 431 -17.87 11.43 39.10
N SER A 432 -17.42 12.37 39.93
CA SER A 432 -17.63 12.50 41.38
C SER A 432 -19.06 12.21 41.86
N LYS A 433 -20.08 12.40 40.99
CA LYS A 433 -21.50 12.12 41.27
C LYS A 433 -21.95 10.69 40.88
N GLY A 434 -21.03 9.82 40.47
CA GLY A 434 -21.29 8.42 40.12
C GLY A 434 -22.01 8.19 38.78
N LYS A 435 -22.33 9.27 38.05
CA LYS A 435 -22.83 9.21 36.66
C LYS A 435 -21.66 9.13 35.69
N THR A 436 -21.87 8.46 34.56
CA THR A 436 -20.85 8.42 33.51
C THR A 436 -20.57 9.84 33.01
N ALA A 437 -19.30 10.22 33.01
CA ALA A 437 -18.84 11.55 32.63
C ALA A 437 -19.17 11.82 31.15
N LYS A 438 -19.51 13.07 30.85
CA LYS A 438 -19.71 13.53 29.47
C LYS A 438 -18.39 14.02 28.91
N ILE A 439 -18.14 13.70 27.65
CA ILE A 439 -16.92 14.11 26.96
C ILE A 439 -17.01 15.62 26.66
N PRO A 440 -15.96 16.43 26.90
CA PRO A 440 -15.92 17.82 26.47
C PRO A 440 -16.11 17.91 24.95
N ASP A 441 -16.87 18.89 24.46
CA ASP A 441 -17.16 19.13 23.03
C ASP A 441 -18.12 18.15 22.33
N SER A 442 -18.55 17.06 22.96
CA SER A 442 -19.55 16.12 22.40
C SER A 442 -20.66 15.83 23.41
N ASN A 443 -21.88 15.56 22.94
CA ASN A 443 -22.96 15.09 23.81
C ASN A 443 -22.83 13.59 24.15
N ALA A 444 -21.75 12.96 23.67
CA ALA A 444 -21.39 11.57 23.95
C ALA A 444 -20.90 11.37 25.39
N VAL A 445 -21.03 10.14 25.84
CA VAL A 445 -20.73 9.70 27.20
C VAL A 445 -19.40 8.94 27.18
N ALA A 446 -18.53 9.14 28.16
CA ALA A 446 -17.23 8.47 28.26
C ALA A 446 -17.38 6.95 28.49
N ARG A 447 -17.60 6.22 27.39
CA ARG A 447 -17.84 4.78 27.32
C ARG A 447 -16.97 4.18 26.22
N TYR A 448 -16.04 3.32 26.62
CA TYR A 448 -15.10 2.67 25.74
C TYR A 448 -15.48 1.20 25.58
N LEU A 449 -15.95 0.84 24.39
CA LEU A 449 -16.27 -0.55 24.05
C LEU A 449 -14.98 -1.33 23.83
N LEU A 450 -14.84 -2.48 24.50
CA LEU A 450 -13.69 -3.35 24.34
C LEU A 450 -13.98 -4.45 23.31
N SER A 451 -13.00 -4.74 22.47
CA SER A 451 -13.03 -5.87 21.54
C SER A 451 -12.34 -7.09 22.16
N VAL A 452 -12.51 -8.25 21.53
CA VAL A 452 -11.80 -9.48 21.93
C VAL A 452 -10.30 -9.29 21.68
N GLY A 453 -9.46 -9.78 22.59
CA GLY A 453 -8.00 -9.67 22.52
C GLY A 453 -7.43 -8.37 23.09
N VAL A 454 -8.26 -7.48 23.63
CA VAL A 454 -7.80 -6.25 24.28
C VAL A 454 -7.28 -6.53 25.69
N ASN A 455 -6.10 -5.98 26.01
CA ASN A 455 -5.47 -6.07 27.31
C ASN A 455 -5.92 -4.89 28.19
N LEU A 456 -6.53 -5.18 29.33
CA LEU A 456 -6.93 -4.17 30.31
C LEU A 456 -5.73 -3.80 31.20
N VAL A 457 -5.44 -2.51 31.29
CA VAL A 457 -4.36 -1.97 32.14
C VAL A 457 -4.92 -1.51 33.49
N VAL A 458 -6.12 -0.92 33.48
CA VAL A 458 -6.79 -0.41 34.68
C VAL A 458 -7.64 -1.48 35.38
N SER A 459 -7.90 -1.29 36.66
CA SER A 459 -8.86 -2.06 37.46
C SER A 459 -10.11 -1.25 37.78
N GLU A 460 -11.20 -1.95 38.13
CA GLU A 460 -12.43 -1.29 38.54
C GLU A 460 -12.22 -0.48 39.83
N GLY A 461 -12.62 0.79 39.81
CA GLY A 461 -12.43 1.72 40.93
C GLY A 461 -11.18 2.61 40.83
N ASP A 462 -10.30 2.39 39.85
CA ASP A 462 -9.11 3.23 39.67
C ASP A 462 -9.47 4.67 39.28
N GLN A 463 -8.68 5.64 39.77
CA GLN A 463 -8.77 7.04 39.34
C GLN A 463 -7.89 7.30 38.13
N VAL A 464 -8.52 7.65 37.02
CA VAL A 464 -7.87 8.00 35.76
C VAL A 464 -7.99 9.49 35.48
N LYS A 465 -6.95 10.06 34.88
CA LYS A 465 -7.00 11.40 34.28
C LYS A 465 -7.15 11.29 32.77
N ALA A 466 -7.60 12.37 32.15
CA ALA A 466 -7.61 12.50 30.71
C ALA A 466 -6.19 12.30 30.16
N GLY A 467 -6.04 11.41 29.17
CA GLY A 467 -4.78 10.96 28.60
C GLY A 467 -4.20 9.68 29.22
N ASP A 468 -4.73 9.15 30.33
CA ASP A 468 -4.27 7.88 30.90
C ASP A 468 -4.75 6.68 30.04
N ILE A 469 -3.93 5.64 29.92
CA ILE A 469 -4.24 4.43 29.13
C ILE A 469 -5.17 3.51 29.93
N ILE A 470 -6.37 3.27 29.39
CA ILE A 470 -7.36 2.34 29.96
C ILE A 470 -7.02 0.90 29.57
N ALA A 471 -6.76 0.70 28.28
CA ALA A 471 -6.53 -0.61 27.70
C ALA A 471 -5.61 -0.50 26.49
N LYS A 472 -4.96 -1.60 26.14
CA LYS A 472 -4.09 -1.69 24.97
C LYS A 472 -4.62 -2.76 24.03
N ILE A 473 -4.77 -2.39 22.77
CA ILE A 473 -5.08 -3.33 21.71
C ILE A 473 -3.72 -3.79 21.15
N PRO A 474 -3.28 -5.02 21.41
CA PRO A 474 -2.08 -5.53 20.77
C PRO A 474 -2.31 -5.55 19.26
N ARG A 475 -1.43 -4.89 18.51
CA ARG A 475 -1.41 -5.11 17.06
C ARG A 475 -0.83 -6.50 16.85
N GLU A 476 -1.52 -7.34 16.08
CA GLU A 476 -0.86 -8.52 15.55
C GLU A 476 0.39 -8.01 14.84
N THR A 477 1.56 -8.47 15.27
CA THR A 477 2.82 -8.11 14.64
C THR A 477 2.63 -8.37 13.16
N THR A 478 2.78 -7.32 12.36
CA THR A 478 2.92 -7.48 10.92
C THR A 478 4.10 -8.42 10.79
N LYS A 479 3.85 -9.72 10.54
CA LYS A 479 4.90 -10.66 10.16
C LYS A 479 5.69 -9.89 9.12
N THR A 480 6.97 -9.63 9.40
CA THR A 480 7.86 -8.77 8.61
C THR A 480 7.38 -8.79 7.17
N LYS A 481 6.99 -7.64 6.57
CA LYS A 481 6.61 -7.55 5.16
C LYS A 481 7.76 -8.20 4.36
N ASP A 482 7.64 -9.51 4.14
CA ASP A 482 8.75 -10.33 3.71
C ASP A 482 9.00 -9.92 2.26
N ILE A 483 10.25 -9.66 1.91
CA ILE A 483 10.68 -9.37 0.54
C ILE A 483 10.08 -10.40 -0.44
N THR A 484 9.91 -11.64 0.02
CA THR A 484 9.35 -12.73 -0.76
C THR A 484 7.82 -12.85 -0.72
N GLY A 485 7.12 -12.03 0.07
CA GLY A 485 5.66 -11.96 0.21
C GLY A 485 4.99 -10.93 -0.71
N GLY A 486 5.77 -9.99 -1.28
CA GLY A 486 5.25 -8.95 -2.18
C GLY A 486 4.68 -9.48 -3.49
N LEU A 487 5.32 -10.47 -4.13
CA LEU A 487 4.84 -10.98 -5.42
C LEU A 487 3.49 -11.73 -5.32
N PRO A 488 3.24 -12.60 -4.31
CA PRO A 488 1.90 -13.13 -4.08
C PRO A 488 0.83 -12.04 -3.94
N ARG A 489 1.14 -10.94 -3.27
CA ARG A 489 0.24 -9.79 -3.14
C ARG A 489 -0.06 -9.13 -4.48
N VAL A 490 0.96 -8.89 -5.31
CA VAL A 490 0.78 -8.38 -6.68
C VAL A 490 -0.09 -9.32 -7.52
N ALA A 491 0.13 -10.64 -7.42
CA ALA A 491 -0.68 -11.62 -8.10
C ALA A 491 -2.14 -11.63 -7.60
N GLU A 492 -2.38 -11.45 -6.30
CA GLU A 492 -3.73 -11.35 -5.74
C GLU A 492 -4.48 -10.11 -6.25
N LEU A 493 -3.78 -8.97 -6.35
CA LEU A 493 -4.32 -7.71 -6.88
C LEU A 493 -4.70 -7.85 -8.36
N PHE A 494 -3.80 -8.38 -9.20
CA PHE A 494 -4.09 -8.60 -10.63
C PHE A 494 -5.10 -9.72 -10.88
N GLU A 495 -5.26 -10.68 -9.97
CA GLU A 495 -6.35 -11.66 -10.04
C GLU A 495 -7.67 -11.13 -9.47
N ALA A 496 -7.70 -9.88 -8.98
CA ALA A 496 -8.85 -9.24 -8.37
C ALA A 496 -9.50 -10.15 -7.29
N ARG A 497 -8.67 -10.84 -6.49
CA ARG A 497 -9.17 -11.75 -5.46
C ARG A 497 -9.68 -10.95 -4.26
N LYS A 498 -10.80 -11.39 -3.68
CA LYS A 498 -11.27 -10.84 -2.40
C LYS A 498 -10.29 -11.26 -1.30
N PRO A 499 -9.70 -10.30 -0.54
CA PRO A 499 -8.87 -10.64 0.61
C PRO A 499 -9.66 -11.44 1.64
N LYS A 500 -8.99 -12.30 2.42
CA LYS A 500 -9.65 -13.07 3.48
C LYS A 500 -10.16 -12.16 4.61
N ASP A 501 -9.33 -11.20 5.02
CA ASP A 501 -9.65 -10.16 6.00
C ASP A 501 -9.72 -8.80 5.30
N PHE A 502 -10.86 -8.51 4.69
CA PHE A 502 -11.10 -7.23 4.03
C PHE A 502 -11.81 -6.22 4.94
N ALA A 503 -11.49 -4.95 4.76
CA ALA A 503 -12.18 -3.85 5.42
C ALA A 503 -13.57 -3.67 4.79
N ILE A 504 -14.59 -3.54 5.64
CA ILE A 504 -15.93 -3.12 5.22
C ILE A 504 -15.90 -1.60 5.12
N ILE A 505 -16.18 -1.08 3.92
CA ILE A 505 -16.18 0.34 3.61
C ILE A 505 -17.61 0.88 3.55
N SER A 506 -17.81 2.13 3.96
CA SER A 506 -19.11 2.80 3.85
C SER A 506 -19.43 3.10 2.38
N GLU A 507 -20.68 2.95 1.98
CA GLU A 507 -21.16 3.29 0.63
C GLU A 507 -21.80 4.68 0.60
N ILE A 508 -22.20 5.19 1.76
CA ILE A 508 -22.89 6.47 1.92
C ILE A 508 -22.14 7.37 2.89
N SER A 509 -22.27 8.69 2.73
CA SER A 509 -21.84 9.65 3.74
C SER A 509 -22.89 9.74 4.85
N GLY A 510 -22.45 9.79 6.10
CA GLY A 510 -23.39 9.93 7.20
C GLY A 510 -22.74 9.80 8.57
N VAL A 511 -23.60 9.85 9.59
CA VAL A 511 -23.20 9.66 10.99
C VAL A 511 -23.32 8.18 11.33
N VAL A 512 -22.28 7.63 11.95
CA VAL A 512 -22.21 6.24 12.37
C VAL A 512 -22.99 6.03 13.68
N SER A 513 -23.87 5.02 13.71
CA SER A 513 -24.56 4.55 14.91
C SER A 513 -24.50 3.02 15.03
N TYR A 514 -24.65 2.50 16.24
CA TYR A 514 -24.65 1.05 16.47
C TYR A 514 -26.08 0.51 16.53
N GLY A 515 -26.38 -0.42 15.61
CA GLY A 515 -27.66 -1.12 15.59
C GLY A 515 -27.77 -2.25 16.63
N LYS A 516 -28.90 -2.96 16.60
CA LYS A 516 -29.05 -4.22 17.34
C LYS A 516 -28.16 -5.30 16.73
N ASP A 517 -27.40 -5.98 17.58
CA ASP A 517 -26.53 -7.08 17.17
C ASP A 517 -27.36 -8.22 16.56
N ALA A 518 -26.89 -8.75 15.43
CA ALA A 518 -27.38 -10.02 14.88
C ALA A 518 -26.60 -11.19 15.50
N LYS A 519 -27.10 -12.42 15.36
CA LYS A 519 -26.39 -13.63 15.84
C LYS A 519 -24.97 -13.68 15.28
N GLY A 520 -23.96 -13.39 16.12
CA GLY A 520 -22.54 -13.44 15.77
C GLY A 520 -21.98 -12.23 15.00
N LYS A 521 -22.80 -11.20 14.69
CA LYS A 521 -22.36 -10.01 13.94
C LYS A 521 -22.84 -8.72 14.62
N ARG A 522 -21.95 -7.73 14.74
CA ARG A 522 -22.26 -6.35 15.12
C ARG A 522 -22.83 -5.62 13.92
N LYS A 523 -23.87 -4.83 14.15
CA LYS A 523 -24.54 -4.05 13.13
C LYS A 523 -24.14 -2.58 13.29
N ILE A 524 -23.55 -2.01 12.25
CA ILE A 524 -23.27 -0.58 12.16
C ILE A 524 -24.28 0.02 11.19
N ILE A 525 -24.90 1.13 11.58
CA ILE A 525 -25.86 1.85 10.75
C ILE A 525 -25.24 3.21 10.44
N VAL A 526 -25.11 3.52 9.16
CA VAL A 526 -24.71 4.86 8.71
C VAL A 526 -25.97 5.59 8.29
N THR A 527 -26.22 6.74 8.92
CA THR A 527 -27.42 7.54 8.65
C THR A 527 -27.00 8.80 7.89
N PRO A 528 -27.40 8.98 6.62
CA PRO A 528 -27.11 10.18 5.85
C PRO A 528 -27.99 11.36 6.34
N GLU A 529 -27.58 12.59 6.03
CA GLU A 529 -28.43 13.77 6.31
C GLU A 529 -29.74 13.76 5.51
N VAL A 530 -29.69 13.18 4.31
CA VAL A 530 -30.83 13.02 3.40
C VAL A 530 -30.75 11.63 2.76
N GLY A 531 -31.74 10.77 2.98
CA GLY A 531 -31.83 9.44 2.37
C GLY A 531 -32.14 8.32 3.37
N GLU A 532 -32.03 7.08 2.90
CA GLU A 532 -32.23 5.88 3.71
C GLU A 532 -30.95 5.51 4.47
N GLU A 533 -31.13 4.99 5.69
CA GLU A 533 -30.03 4.46 6.50
C GLU A 533 -29.48 3.16 5.90
N LYS A 534 -28.15 2.98 5.96
CA LYS A 534 -27.49 1.79 5.42
C LYS A 534 -26.83 0.97 6.52
N GLU A 535 -27.08 -0.34 6.46
CA GLU A 535 -26.69 -1.28 7.51
C GLU A 535 -25.49 -2.14 7.08
N TYR A 536 -24.45 -2.18 7.92
CA TYR A 536 -23.23 -2.95 7.72
C TYR A 536 -23.08 -3.99 8.83
N LEU A 537 -22.75 -5.24 8.46
CA LEU A 537 -22.62 -6.36 9.39
C LEU A 537 -21.15 -6.77 9.54
N ILE A 538 -20.58 -6.53 10.73
CA ILE A 538 -19.20 -6.84 11.08
C ILE A 538 -19.17 -8.07 12.01
N ALA A 539 -18.28 -9.03 11.77
CA ALA A 539 -18.16 -10.20 12.65
C ALA A 539 -17.76 -9.79 14.08
N LYS A 540 -18.39 -10.41 15.10
CA LYS A 540 -17.99 -10.20 16.50
C LYS A 540 -16.53 -10.64 16.68
N GLY A 541 -15.74 -9.82 17.39
CA GLY A 541 -14.30 -10.05 17.62
C GLY A 541 -13.36 -9.26 16.71
N LYS A 542 -13.84 -8.69 15.60
CA LYS A 542 -13.05 -7.81 14.75
C LYS A 542 -13.03 -6.37 15.30
N HIS A 543 -11.90 -5.69 15.14
CA HIS A 543 -11.72 -4.31 15.60
C HIS A 543 -12.41 -3.33 14.65
N ILE A 544 -13.30 -2.50 15.20
CA ILE A 544 -14.04 -1.47 14.49
C ILE A 544 -13.23 -0.17 14.58
N SER A 545 -12.98 0.46 13.43
CA SER A 545 -12.15 1.67 13.35
C SER A 545 -12.91 2.94 13.70
N VAL A 546 -14.23 2.91 13.60
CA VAL A 546 -15.14 4.06 13.81
C VAL A 546 -15.87 3.99 15.15
N GLN A 547 -16.20 5.14 15.73
CA GLN A 547 -17.03 5.27 16.93
C GLN A 547 -18.43 5.79 16.60
N GLU A 548 -19.34 5.68 17.58
CA GLU A 548 -20.69 6.22 17.46
C GLU A 548 -20.65 7.76 17.45
N GLY A 549 -21.27 8.37 16.45
CA GLY A 549 -21.21 9.82 16.21
C GLY A 549 -20.13 10.26 15.23
N ASP A 550 -19.23 9.37 14.78
CA ASP A 550 -18.25 9.72 13.75
C ASP A 550 -18.95 9.99 12.41
N GLN A 551 -18.48 11.01 11.68
CA GLN A 551 -18.89 11.26 10.31
C GLN A 551 -17.97 10.48 9.36
N VAL A 552 -18.58 9.68 8.49
CA VAL A 552 -17.88 8.91 7.46
C VAL A 552 -18.29 9.36 6.07
N ILE A 553 -17.36 9.24 5.12
CA ILE A 553 -17.52 9.55 3.70
C ILE A 553 -17.58 8.23 2.91
N PRO A 554 -18.21 8.18 1.72
CA PRO A 554 -18.17 6.99 0.88
C PRO A 554 -16.74 6.48 0.63
N GLY A 555 -16.53 5.23 1.00
CA GLY A 555 -15.30 4.48 0.89
C GLY A 555 -14.38 4.55 2.12
N ASP A 556 -14.79 5.18 3.21
CA ASP A 556 -14.08 5.11 4.49
C ASP A 556 -14.25 3.71 5.12
N ALA A 557 -13.14 3.18 5.66
CA ALA A 557 -13.11 1.86 6.27
C ALA A 557 -13.72 1.87 7.69
N LEU A 558 -14.81 1.13 7.86
CA LEU A 558 -15.47 0.95 9.17
C LEU A 558 -14.72 -0.05 10.06
N MET A 559 -13.90 -0.90 9.47
CA MET A 559 -13.15 -1.98 10.13
C MET A 559 -11.70 -1.99 9.66
N SER A 560 -10.78 -2.40 10.52
CA SER A 560 -9.38 -2.65 10.14
C SER A 560 -9.29 -3.81 9.15
N GLY A 561 -8.63 -3.59 8.01
CA GLY A 561 -8.41 -4.61 7.00
C GLY A 561 -7.96 -4.00 5.68
N VAL A 562 -7.73 -4.86 4.69
CA VAL A 562 -7.38 -4.42 3.34
C VAL A 562 -8.65 -4.10 2.56
N ASN A 563 -8.64 -3.03 1.76
CA ASN A 563 -9.79 -2.69 0.92
C ASN A 563 -10.05 -3.77 -0.15
N ASN A 564 -11.31 -4.16 -0.32
CA ASN A 564 -11.73 -5.05 -1.38
C ASN A 564 -11.87 -4.27 -2.70
N PRO A 565 -11.13 -4.64 -3.77
CA PRO A 565 -11.21 -3.96 -5.07
C PRO A 565 -12.62 -3.92 -5.68
N HIS A 566 -13.43 -4.96 -5.45
CA HIS A 566 -14.79 -5.00 -6.01
C HIS A 566 -15.72 -3.98 -5.35
N ASP A 567 -15.61 -3.81 -4.04
CA ASP A 567 -16.46 -2.87 -3.31
C ASP A 567 -16.03 -1.43 -3.63
N LEU A 568 -14.72 -1.22 -3.79
CA LEU A 568 -14.17 0.07 -4.21
C LEU A 568 -14.66 0.49 -5.61
N LEU A 569 -14.79 -0.45 -6.55
CA LEU A 569 -15.34 -0.18 -7.88
C LEU A 569 -16.78 0.34 -7.80
N SER A 570 -17.62 -0.34 -7.01
CA SER A 570 -19.04 0.01 -6.87
C SER A 570 -19.25 1.36 -6.19
N ILE A 571 -18.37 1.74 -5.26
CA ILE A 571 -18.56 2.94 -4.42
C ILE A 571 -17.85 4.16 -4.99
N LYS A 572 -16.55 4.05 -5.30
CA LYS A 572 -15.73 5.19 -5.75
C LYS A 572 -15.53 5.25 -7.28
N GLY A 573 -15.95 4.21 -7.99
CA GLY A 573 -15.86 4.12 -9.45
C GLY A 573 -14.49 3.68 -9.97
N GLU A 574 -14.39 3.61 -11.30
CA GLU A 574 -13.24 3.01 -12.01
C GLU A 574 -11.92 3.75 -11.79
N LYS A 575 -11.94 5.09 -11.78
CA LYS A 575 -10.72 5.90 -11.69
C LYS A 575 -10.01 5.72 -10.36
N GLU A 576 -10.80 5.74 -9.29
CA GLU A 576 -10.27 5.60 -7.94
C GLU A 576 -9.83 4.17 -7.66
N LEU A 577 -10.56 3.17 -8.17
CA LEU A 577 -10.11 1.79 -8.16
C LEU A 577 -8.78 1.62 -8.90
N ALA A 578 -8.69 2.17 -10.11
CA ALA A 578 -7.50 2.01 -10.93
C ALA A 578 -6.29 2.68 -10.28
N ARG A 579 -6.48 3.86 -9.69
CA ARG A 579 -5.47 4.53 -8.88
C ARG A 579 -5.04 3.66 -7.69
N TYR A 580 -5.98 3.13 -6.92
CA TYR A 580 -5.69 2.23 -5.81
C TYR A 580 -4.88 0.99 -6.24
N LEU A 581 -5.25 0.33 -7.34
CA LEU A 581 -4.52 -0.82 -7.86
C LEU A 581 -3.11 -0.46 -8.31
N VAL A 582 -2.92 0.69 -8.95
CA VAL A 582 -1.60 1.17 -9.37
C VAL A 582 -0.75 1.49 -8.14
N ASP A 583 -1.28 2.24 -7.17
CA ASP A 583 -0.57 2.63 -5.96
C ASP A 583 -0.15 1.40 -5.12
N GLU A 584 -1.05 0.43 -4.90
CA GLU A 584 -0.75 -0.80 -4.14
C GLU A 584 0.30 -1.68 -4.81
N VAL A 585 0.25 -1.83 -6.14
CA VAL A 585 1.27 -2.61 -6.86
C VAL A 585 2.61 -1.86 -6.86
N GLN A 586 2.58 -0.54 -7.04
CA GLN A 586 3.77 0.32 -7.04
C GLN A 586 4.47 0.30 -5.68
N GLU A 587 3.74 0.35 -4.56
CA GLU A 587 4.30 0.21 -3.20
C GLU A 587 5.13 -1.07 -3.08
N VAL A 588 4.61 -2.20 -3.58
CA VAL A 588 5.32 -3.49 -3.51
C VAL A 588 6.66 -3.45 -4.27
N TYR A 589 6.69 -2.91 -5.48
CA TYR A 589 7.93 -2.82 -6.26
C TYR A 589 8.91 -1.79 -5.66
N ARG A 590 8.40 -0.68 -5.14
CA ARG A 590 9.20 0.39 -4.53
C ARG A 590 9.81 -0.01 -3.20
N LEU A 591 9.09 -0.76 -2.37
CA LEU A 591 9.62 -1.35 -1.14
C LEU A 591 10.84 -2.25 -1.43
N GLN A 592 10.94 -2.74 -2.66
CA GLN A 592 12.08 -3.54 -3.13
C GLN A 592 13.14 -2.74 -3.93
N GLY A 593 13.01 -1.42 -3.98
CA GLY A 593 13.93 -0.53 -4.69
C GLY A 593 13.82 -0.60 -6.22
N VAL A 594 12.74 -1.18 -6.77
CA VAL A 594 12.50 -1.21 -8.22
C VAL A 594 11.57 -0.07 -8.58
N LYS A 595 12.05 0.87 -9.40
CA LYS A 595 11.24 1.94 -9.97
C LYS A 595 10.56 1.45 -11.25
N ILE A 596 9.23 1.42 -11.27
CA ILE A 596 8.41 1.13 -12.45
C ILE A 596 7.51 2.35 -12.70
N ASN A 597 7.31 2.72 -13.97
CA ASN A 597 6.37 3.79 -14.29
C ASN A 597 4.92 3.26 -14.27
N ASP A 598 4.02 4.04 -13.68
CA ASP A 598 2.59 3.74 -13.53
C ASP A 598 1.92 3.34 -14.86
N LYS A 599 2.43 3.82 -16.00
CA LYS A 599 1.85 3.55 -17.34
C LYS A 599 1.73 2.07 -17.63
N HIS A 600 2.69 1.28 -17.15
CA HIS A 600 2.70 -0.16 -17.37
C HIS A 600 1.58 -0.85 -16.57
N MET A 601 1.36 -0.42 -15.32
CA MET A 601 0.29 -0.96 -14.48
C MET A 601 -1.08 -0.53 -14.99
N GLU A 602 -1.23 0.71 -15.42
CA GLU A 602 -2.45 1.23 -16.03
C GLU A 602 -2.88 0.43 -17.27
N VAL A 603 -1.93 -0.02 -18.10
CA VAL A 603 -2.22 -0.87 -19.27
C VAL A 603 -2.87 -2.19 -18.83
N ILE A 604 -2.37 -2.81 -17.76
CA ILE A 604 -2.94 -4.05 -17.22
C ILE A 604 -4.31 -3.79 -16.60
N VAL A 605 -4.44 -2.74 -15.78
CA VAL A 605 -5.70 -2.37 -15.12
C VAL A 605 -6.79 -2.01 -16.15
N ARG A 606 -6.43 -1.34 -17.26
CA ARG A 606 -7.36 -1.10 -18.39
C ARG A 606 -7.93 -2.41 -18.93
N GLN A 607 -7.12 -3.45 -19.04
CA GLN A 607 -7.60 -4.75 -19.52
C GLN A 607 -8.46 -5.48 -18.48
N MET A 608 -8.19 -5.30 -17.18
CA MET A 608 -9.03 -5.83 -16.11
C MET A 608 -10.43 -5.19 -16.07
N LEU A 609 -10.55 -3.92 -16.50
CA LEU A 609 -11.80 -3.13 -16.55
C LEU A 609 -12.44 -3.08 -17.95
N ARG A 610 -12.06 -3.98 -18.86
CA ARG A 610 -12.51 -3.98 -20.26
C ARG A 610 -13.99 -4.34 -20.45
N ARG A 611 -14.64 -4.92 -19.44
CA ARG A 611 -16.01 -5.47 -19.54
C ARG A 611 -17.01 -4.74 -18.66
N VAL A 612 -18.23 -4.70 -19.17
CA VAL A 612 -19.42 -4.15 -18.52
C VAL A 612 -20.45 -5.25 -18.41
N LYS A 613 -21.15 -5.30 -17.27
CA LYS A 613 -22.30 -6.18 -17.05
C LYS A 613 -23.57 -5.38 -17.31
N VAL A 614 -24.40 -5.84 -18.23
CA VAL A 614 -25.68 -5.18 -18.54
C VAL A 614 -26.67 -5.42 -17.40
N MET A 615 -27.21 -4.35 -16.83
CA MET A 615 -28.23 -4.40 -15.77
C MET A 615 -29.63 -4.25 -16.36
N ASP A 616 -29.81 -3.26 -17.23
CA ASP A 616 -31.04 -3.05 -17.98
C ASP A 616 -30.67 -2.95 -19.47
N PRO A 617 -31.16 -3.84 -20.33
CA PRO A 617 -30.88 -3.78 -21.76
C PRO A 617 -31.56 -2.59 -22.47
N GLY A 618 -32.59 -1.97 -21.89
CA GLY A 618 -33.33 -0.90 -22.56
C GLY A 618 -33.88 -1.37 -23.91
N ASP A 619 -33.69 -0.56 -24.95
CA ASP A 619 -34.08 -0.87 -26.34
C ASP A 619 -32.92 -1.44 -27.17
N THR A 620 -31.80 -1.81 -26.53
CA THR A 620 -30.64 -2.42 -27.22
C THR A 620 -30.85 -3.91 -27.49
N THR A 621 -29.97 -4.51 -28.30
CA THR A 621 -29.97 -5.96 -28.55
C THR A 621 -29.40 -6.79 -27.39
N PHE A 622 -28.98 -6.17 -26.29
CA PHE A 622 -28.32 -6.87 -25.19
C PHE A 622 -29.30 -7.67 -24.33
N LEU A 623 -28.75 -8.66 -23.62
CA LEU A 623 -29.48 -9.41 -22.60
C LEU A 623 -29.14 -8.90 -21.20
N ALA A 624 -30.11 -8.95 -20.30
CA ALA A 624 -29.85 -8.68 -18.88
C ALA A 624 -28.81 -9.67 -18.32
N ASP A 625 -27.91 -9.19 -17.47
CA ASP A 625 -26.74 -9.90 -16.93
C ASP A 625 -25.67 -10.33 -17.96
N GLU A 626 -25.80 -9.93 -19.22
CA GLU A 626 -24.79 -10.21 -20.24
C GLU A 626 -23.48 -9.46 -19.96
N LYS A 627 -22.35 -10.13 -20.20
CA LYS A 627 -21.01 -9.56 -20.02
C LYS A 627 -20.42 -9.23 -21.38
N ILE A 628 -20.39 -7.94 -21.70
CA ILE A 628 -19.89 -7.48 -23.00
C ILE A 628 -18.69 -6.56 -22.83
N GLU A 629 -17.95 -6.35 -23.92
CA GLU A 629 -16.86 -5.38 -23.91
C GLU A 629 -17.39 -3.95 -23.89
N ARG A 630 -16.70 -3.10 -23.14
CA ARG A 630 -17.09 -1.70 -22.92
C ARG A 630 -17.31 -0.93 -24.23
N TYR A 631 -16.44 -1.12 -25.22
CA TYR A 631 -16.57 -0.39 -26.49
C TYR A 631 -17.86 -0.76 -27.23
N ARG A 632 -18.26 -2.05 -27.22
CA ARG A 632 -19.50 -2.51 -27.86
C ARG A 632 -20.73 -2.00 -27.13
N PHE A 633 -20.68 -2.01 -25.80
CA PHE A 633 -21.72 -1.43 -24.96
C PHE A 633 -21.95 0.05 -25.30
N GLN A 634 -20.86 0.81 -25.41
CA GLN A 634 -20.92 2.24 -25.76
C GLN A 634 -21.43 2.45 -27.19
N GLU A 635 -20.90 1.72 -28.16
CA GLU A 635 -21.28 1.86 -29.57
C GLU A 635 -22.77 1.56 -29.81
N GLU A 636 -23.30 0.50 -29.20
CA GLU A 636 -24.72 0.16 -29.34
C GLU A 636 -25.62 1.18 -28.64
N ASN A 637 -25.22 1.67 -27.47
CA ASN A 637 -25.93 2.73 -26.79
C ASN A 637 -25.94 4.03 -27.61
N ASP A 638 -24.82 4.41 -28.21
CA ASP A 638 -24.74 5.60 -29.07
C ASP A 638 -25.66 5.46 -30.29
N LYS A 639 -25.78 4.25 -30.87
CA LYS A 639 -26.72 3.96 -31.96
C LYS A 639 -28.17 4.08 -31.52
N VAL A 640 -28.54 3.50 -30.37
CA VAL A 640 -29.92 3.56 -29.84
C VAL A 640 -30.30 4.98 -29.44
N ILE A 641 -29.37 5.74 -28.84
CA ILE A 641 -29.58 7.16 -28.51
C ILE A 641 -29.80 7.98 -29.78
N ALA A 642 -29.03 7.74 -30.84
CA ALA A 642 -29.22 8.41 -32.13
C ALA A 642 -30.58 8.09 -32.78
N GLN A 643 -31.14 6.92 -32.50
CA GLN A 643 -32.49 6.51 -32.91
C GLN A 643 -33.60 7.00 -31.95
N GLY A 644 -33.24 7.67 -30.86
CA GLY A 644 -34.18 8.20 -29.86
C GLY A 644 -34.72 7.15 -28.87
N GLY A 645 -34.13 5.95 -28.84
CA GLY A 645 -34.49 4.87 -27.91
C GLY A 645 -33.84 5.00 -26.54
N ARG A 646 -34.19 4.10 -25.63
CA ARG A 646 -33.60 4.01 -24.28
C ARG A 646 -32.29 3.22 -24.31
N PRO A 647 -31.14 3.84 -23.95
CA PRO A 647 -29.87 3.13 -23.90
C PRO A 647 -29.86 2.08 -22.79
N ALA A 648 -29.04 1.05 -22.95
CA ALA A 648 -28.79 0.07 -21.91
C ALA A 648 -28.03 0.70 -20.73
N ILE A 649 -28.35 0.25 -19.53
CA ILE A 649 -27.64 0.58 -18.29
C ILE A 649 -26.75 -0.61 -17.92
N GLY A 650 -25.49 -0.34 -17.66
CA GLY A 650 -24.50 -1.37 -17.35
C GLY A 650 -23.53 -0.91 -16.27
N GLU A 651 -23.08 -1.86 -15.46
CA GLU A 651 -22.11 -1.65 -14.40
C GLU A 651 -20.73 -2.17 -14.84
N PRO A 652 -19.65 -1.41 -14.60
CA PRO A 652 -18.30 -1.88 -14.91
C PRO A 652 -17.94 -3.10 -14.07
N MET A 653 -17.20 -4.04 -14.67
CA MET A 653 -16.81 -5.29 -14.02
C MET A 653 -15.30 -5.40 -13.94
N LEU A 654 -14.79 -5.56 -12.71
CA LEU A 654 -13.40 -5.91 -12.47
C LEU A 654 -13.20 -7.43 -12.65
N LEU A 655 -12.38 -7.80 -13.64
CA LEU A 655 -11.99 -9.20 -13.85
C LEU A 655 -10.49 -9.38 -13.57
N GLY A 656 -10.17 -10.45 -12.85
CA GLY A 656 -8.79 -10.90 -12.72
C GLY A 656 -8.18 -11.29 -14.06
N ILE A 657 -6.86 -11.12 -14.21
CA ILE A 657 -6.15 -11.35 -15.47
C ILE A 657 -6.41 -12.74 -16.08
N THR A 658 -6.53 -13.80 -15.27
CA THR A 658 -6.84 -15.15 -15.80
C THR A 658 -8.23 -15.24 -16.43
N LYS A 659 -9.24 -14.59 -15.83
CA LYS A 659 -10.60 -14.57 -16.39
C LYS A 659 -10.69 -13.62 -17.58
N ALA A 660 -9.96 -12.52 -17.54
CA ALA A 660 -9.91 -11.55 -18.62
C ALA A 660 -9.31 -12.17 -19.91
N SER A 661 -8.22 -12.95 -19.80
CA SER A 661 -7.58 -13.59 -20.96
C SER A 661 -8.43 -14.69 -21.62
N LEU A 662 -9.15 -15.49 -20.83
CA LEU A 662 -10.08 -16.51 -21.33
C LEU A 662 -11.29 -15.90 -22.06
N SER A 663 -11.60 -14.65 -21.74
CA SER A 663 -12.76 -13.93 -22.27
C SER A 663 -12.39 -13.04 -23.47
N THR A 664 -11.30 -13.34 -24.19
CA THR A 664 -10.88 -12.62 -25.39
C THR A 664 -11.77 -12.98 -26.60
N GLN A 665 -11.82 -12.12 -27.63
CA GLN A 665 -12.63 -12.37 -28.83
C GLN A 665 -12.05 -13.49 -29.69
N SER A 666 -10.72 -13.54 -29.76
CA SER A 666 -9.98 -14.54 -30.52
C SER A 666 -9.98 -15.85 -29.75
N PHE A 667 -10.76 -16.82 -30.22
CA PHE A 667 -10.78 -18.15 -29.62
C PHE A 667 -9.45 -18.87 -29.85
N ILE A 668 -8.72 -18.52 -30.92
CA ILE A 668 -7.36 -19.06 -31.19
C ILE A 668 -6.40 -18.57 -30.10
N SER A 669 -6.45 -17.28 -29.76
CA SER A 669 -5.65 -16.73 -28.68
C SER A 669 -6.04 -17.31 -27.32
N ALA A 670 -7.34 -17.38 -27.01
CA ALA A 670 -7.82 -17.96 -25.76
C ALA A 670 -7.44 -19.45 -25.60
N ALA A 671 -7.56 -20.25 -26.67
CA ALA A 671 -7.27 -21.68 -26.67
C ALA A 671 -5.78 -21.99 -26.39
N SER A 672 -4.88 -21.07 -26.74
CA SER A 672 -3.44 -21.19 -26.46
C SER A 672 -3.07 -21.02 -24.98
N PHE A 673 -3.95 -20.42 -24.18
CA PHE A 673 -3.65 -20.04 -22.80
C PHE A 673 -3.90 -21.19 -21.81
N GLN A 674 -5.17 -21.47 -21.51
CA GLN A 674 -5.65 -22.50 -20.57
C GLN A 674 -7.06 -22.97 -20.96
N GLU A 675 -7.49 -24.10 -20.43
CA GLU A 675 -8.83 -24.66 -20.67
C GLU A 675 -9.17 -24.87 -22.17
N THR A 676 -8.18 -25.26 -22.98
CA THR A 676 -8.29 -25.38 -24.45
C THR A 676 -9.54 -26.15 -24.90
N THR A 677 -9.85 -27.28 -24.25
CA THR A 677 -11.04 -28.08 -24.57
C THR A 677 -12.33 -27.28 -24.43
N LYS A 678 -12.49 -26.52 -23.35
CA LYS A 678 -13.67 -25.71 -23.07
C LYS A 678 -13.80 -24.55 -24.06
N VAL A 679 -12.71 -23.83 -24.33
CA VAL A 679 -12.67 -22.71 -25.28
C VAL A 679 -13.07 -23.18 -26.68
N LEU A 680 -12.48 -24.28 -27.16
CA LEU A 680 -12.77 -24.82 -28.49
C LEU A 680 -14.20 -25.38 -28.58
N THR A 681 -14.71 -25.99 -27.50
CA THR A 681 -16.09 -26.50 -27.46
C THR A 681 -17.09 -25.34 -27.54
N GLU A 682 -16.89 -24.27 -26.79
CA GLU A 682 -17.76 -23.09 -26.84
C GLU A 682 -17.70 -22.40 -28.21
N ALA A 683 -16.50 -22.28 -28.80
CA ALA A 683 -16.30 -21.74 -30.13
C ALA A 683 -17.02 -22.58 -31.21
N ALA A 684 -16.93 -23.91 -31.11
CA ALA A 684 -17.60 -24.83 -32.02
C ALA A 684 -19.13 -24.77 -31.89
N LEU A 685 -19.66 -24.79 -30.66
CA LEU A 685 -21.10 -24.68 -30.39
C LEU A 685 -21.69 -23.36 -30.90
N SER A 686 -20.92 -22.28 -30.80
CA SER A 686 -21.35 -20.94 -31.20
C SER A 686 -21.06 -20.62 -32.66
N GLY A 687 -20.35 -21.49 -33.40
CA GLY A 687 -19.87 -21.18 -34.76
C GLY A 687 -19.00 -19.93 -34.83
N LYS A 688 -18.17 -19.65 -33.81
CA LYS A 688 -17.37 -18.41 -33.73
C LYS A 688 -16.38 -18.32 -34.90
N THR A 689 -16.30 -17.13 -35.50
CA THR A 689 -15.31 -16.79 -36.54
C THR A 689 -14.24 -15.89 -35.95
N ASP A 690 -12.96 -16.20 -36.20
CA ASP A 690 -11.82 -15.41 -35.75
C ASP A 690 -11.35 -14.47 -36.87
N TYR A 691 -11.18 -13.19 -36.55
CA TYR A 691 -10.80 -12.15 -37.52
C TYR A 691 -9.30 -11.82 -37.52
N LEU A 692 -8.49 -12.53 -36.74
CA LEU A 692 -7.03 -12.41 -36.70
C LEU A 692 -6.52 -10.96 -36.48
N ARG A 693 -7.13 -10.23 -35.53
CA ARG A 693 -6.80 -8.83 -35.22
C ARG A 693 -5.66 -8.68 -34.19
N GLY A 694 -5.48 -9.67 -33.32
CA GLY A 694 -4.48 -9.71 -32.26
C GLY A 694 -3.11 -10.21 -32.73
N LEU A 695 -2.13 -10.16 -31.83
CA LEU A 695 -0.76 -10.59 -32.12
C LEU A 695 -0.65 -12.11 -32.20
N LYS A 696 -1.21 -12.82 -31.20
CA LYS A 696 -0.95 -14.25 -31.01
C LYS A 696 -1.54 -15.14 -32.10
N GLU A 697 -2.78 -14.88 -32.49
CA GLU A 697 -3.41 -15.56 -33.63
C GLU A 697 -2.61 -15.42 -34.92
N ASN A 698 -2.05 -14.23 -35.21
CA ASN A 698 -1.21 -14.03 -36.39
C ASN A 698 0.11 -14.79 -36.28
N VAL A 699 0.72 -14.85 -35.09
CA VAL A 699 1.90 -15.70 -34.83
C VAL A 699 1.57 -17.18 -35.07
N ILE A 700 0.46 -17.67 -34.53
CA ILE A 700 0.03 -19.08 -34.68
C ILE A 700 -0.22 -19.42 -36.16
N MET A 701 -0.82 -18.50 -36.91
CA MET A 701 -1.11 -18.66 -38.34
C MET A 701 0.09 -18.39 -39.26
N GLY A 702 1.25 -18.00 -38.71
CA GLY A 702 2.46 -17.68 -39.50
C GLY A 702 2.34 -16.39 -40.32
N ARG A 703 1.50 -15.45 -39.91
CA ARG A 703 1.31 -14.14 -40.54
C ARG A 703 2.15 -13.07 -39.85
N LEU A 704 2.30 -11.93 -40.53
CA LEU A 704 2.85 -10.72 -39.89
C LEU A 704 1.93 -10.30 -38.74
N ILE A 705 2.54 -9.92 -37.62
CA ILE A 705 1.82 -9.43 -36.46
C ILE A 705 1.22 -8.05 -36.70
N THR A 706 0.16 -7.69 -35.98
CA THR A 706 -0.55 -6.41 -36.11
C THR A 706 0.14 -5.24 -35.38
N ALA A 707 1.43 -5.37 -35.08
CA ALA A 707 2.28 -4.34 -34.45
C ALA A 707 3.54 -4.07 -35.28
N GLY A 708 4.20 -2.95 -34.99
CA GLY A 708 5.44 -2.51 -35.63
C GLY A 708 5.31 -2.44 -37.15
N THR A 709 6.26 -3.09 -37.85
CA THR A 709 6.32 -3.11 -39.32
C THR A 709 5.11 -3.80 -39.97
N GLY A 710 4.47 -4.74 -39.27
CA GLY A 710 3.30 -5.45 -39.78
C GLY A 710 2.04 -4.57 -39.87
N LEU A 711 1.90 -3.59 -38.97
CA LEU A 711 0.75 -2.67 -38.94
C LEU A 711 0.56 -1.92 -40.28
N VAL A 712 1.67 -1.56 -40.94
CA VAL A 712 1.63 -0.81 -42.21
C VAL A 712 0.97 -1.63 -43.32
N MET A 713 1.17 -2.96 -43.35
CA MET A 713 0.49 -3.83 -44.32
C MET A 713 -1.00 -3.94 -44.03
N TYR A 714 -1.40 -4.10 -42.77
CA TYR A 714 -2.81 -4.18 -42.39
C TYR A 714 -3.57 -2.87 -42.67
N ARG A 715 -2.91 -1.71 -42.49
CA ARG A 715 -3.49 -0.42 -42.90
C ARG A 715 -3.64 -0.29 -44.42
N LYS A 716 -2.67 -0.79 -45.20
CA LYS A 716 -2.71 -0.76 -46.67
C LYS A 716 -3.76 -1.70 -47.28
N LEU A 717 -4.12 -2.77 -46.56
CA LEU A 717 -5.15 -3.72 -47.00
C LEU A 717 -6.58 -3.14 -46.97
N GLY A 718 -6.78 -1.90 -46.52
CA GLY A 718 -8.05 -1.19 -46.73
C GLY A 718 -9.26 -1.91 -46.14
N ILE A 719 -9.11 -2.55 -44.98
CA ILE A 719 -10.26 -3.11 -44.25
C ILE A 719 -11.05 -1.93 -43.68
N LYS A 720 -12.00 -1.43 -44.45
CA LYS A 720 -13.06 -0.57 -43.95
C LYS A 720 -13.94 -1.41 -42.99
N PRO A 721 -14.29 -0.89 -41.80
CA PRO A 721 -15.38 -1.49 -41.02
C PRO A 721 -16.65 -1.50 -41.87
N ALA A 722 -17.51 -2.50 -41.68
CA ALA A 722 -18.71 -2.78 -42.48
C ALA A 722 -19.85 -1.76 -42.24
N GLU A 723 -19.56 -0.45 -42.28
CA GLU A 723 -20.54 0.62 -42.11
C GLU A 723 -20.82 1.41 -43.42
N ASP A 724 -20.08 1.16 -44.50
CA ASP A 724 -20.27 1.88 -45.78
C ASP A 724 -21.31 1.23 -46.73
N ASP A 725 -21.81 0.02 -46.46
CA ASP A 725 -22.71 -0.70 -47.39
C ASP A 725 -24.21 -0.37 -47.23
N VAL A 726 -24.60 0.44 -46.23
CA VAL A 726 -26.02 0.78 -46.01
C VAL A 726 -26.47 2.01 -46.82
N GLN A 727 -25.55 2.84 -47.32
CA GLN A 727 -25.91 4.02 -48.12
C GLN A 727 -25.94 3.79 -49.64
N ALA A 728 -25.52 2.62 -50.14
CA ALA A 728 -25.45 2.36 -51.59
C ALA A 728 -26.74 1.77 -52.21
N ASN A 729 -27.80 1.52 -51.42
CA ASN A 729 -29.08 0.98 -51.90
C ASN A 729 -30.25 1.98 -51.82
N ALA A 730 -29.94 3.28 -51.75
CA ALA A 730 -30.94 4.35 -51.78
C ALA A 730 -30.53 5.45 -52.79
N GLU A 731 -30.40 5.08 -54.06
CA GLU A 731 -30.54 5.99 -55.21
C GLU A 731 -31.39 5.34 -56.30
#